data_AF-A0A225WKK0-F1
#
_entry.id   AF-A0A225WKK0-F1
#
_cell.length_a   1.000
_cell.length_b   1.000
_cell.length_c   1.000
_cell.angle_alpha   90.00
_cell.angle_beta   90.00
_cell.angle_gamma   90.00
#
_symmetry.space_group_name_H-M   'P 1'
#
loop_
_entity.id
_entity.type
_entity.pdbx_description
1 polymer ?
#
loop_
_entity_poly.entity_id
_entity_poly.type
_entity_poly.pdbx_seq_one_letter_code
_entity_poly.pdbx_strand_id
1 'polypeptide(L)'
;MTIKTLLLLATLVAIAAARDNSPLFTTEQCQVRTLDSASHAAMLADPSAVWLVDYYAPWCPHCRQFAPAWEKAAAFYADQATINIAAVDCTQNSEVCNREGIMGYPTIKLYHVPPESKEAVKMPPKSRKNTNTVIAWVEEQMQEHGMKTSAGTDDIDAHIDKINNGCEMGTSKTENLKETEQVQSDQSMQMKYKRLHDAGVAAVSTFENGFYVGTTVLEGERYTAALAWVDALAKSFPMEGNRVALEKLVDAMKKQNKWEQEEWNKLLTQWKKDATETSFPVHLFESKKDWAYCTTYTCGVWTLFHTLSVSEVKSDTALKPSEIMAAIRLFVKYFFSCEECQRHFMMANPESLLEKLTESDAEGPRAVAIWIWKMHNKVNKVLKYNQWPTLENCPKCYVNDSEPLDLNPARLHEEDILVFLKSLMAVRQAEKKLIVAAAKNGLAIPCDVDATSFLLSHPRGAYTAARTVEQTKIFDYEAHVRRLVESTIAMQTEKQLSPSAVEKELRPRTEETMIAAMAAFKTLHEVQKDQEYKINVLVCPSEDKVDGQVLGDTDIFCHVGLLPPLRSEMVKLEVAGLPRHNAAAKDSAWVRERKAIYDRMAPDMEEVILMDPATRQLLEGSQTNFYVIQEGAVHTAEEGILKGTVRSLVLEVCEEIGIPVRLSPPTLDDIEKWQGCFISSTSRLVLGAKSLEYEHPETKKTITRSFSPHSILDQITAAVRNSVIGKSTEVFK
;
A
#
# COMPACT_ATOMS: atom_id res chain seq x y z
N MET A 1 16.91 -11.35 51.61
CA MET A 1 17.25 -11.52 50.17
C MET A 1 16.06 -11.04 49.37
N THR A 2 16.12 -9.80 48.91
CA THR A 2 15.04 -9.08 48.22
C THR A 2 15.65 -8.48 46.98
N ILE A 3 15.47 -9.14 45.82
CA ILE A 3 15.86 -8.59 44.52
C ILE A 3 14.63 -7.93 43.94
N LYS A 4 14.69 -6.60 43.86
CA LYS A 4 13.70 -5.73 43.25
C LYS A 4 13.69 -5.93 41.73
N THR A 5 12.48 -6.05 41.22
CA THR A 5 12.06 -6.01 39.82
C THR A 5 12.55 -4.71 39.15
N LEU A 6 13.33 -4.82 38.08
CA LEU A 6 13.58 -3.72 37.14
C LEU A 6 12.50 -3.80 36.06
N LEU A 7 11.53 -2.89 36.10
CA LEU A 7 10.69 -2.59 34.93
C LEU A 7 11.58 -1.88 33.90
N LEU A 8 11.89 -2.55 32.79
CA LEU A 8 12.23 -1.85 31.55
C LEU A 8 10.91 -1.45 30.87
N LEU A 9 10.48 -0.20 31.05
CA LEU A 9 9.64 0.45 30.06
C LEU A 9 10.52 0.67 28.81
N ALA A 10 10.50 -0.30 27.89
CA ALA A 10 10.89 -0.01 26.52
C ALA A 10 9.73 0.76 25.89
N THR A 11 9.77 2.08 25.95
CA THR A 11 9.02 2.93 25.03
C THR A 11 9.55 2.62 23.63
N LEU A 12 8.88 1.71 22.92
CA LEU A 12 8.96 1.54 21.48
C LEU A 12 8.43 2.83 20.84
N VAL A 13 9.27 3.86 20.78
CA VAL A 13 9.14 4.87 19.73
C VAL A 13 9.46 4.12 18.45
N ALA A 14 8.42 3.75 17.70
CA ALA A 14 8.57 3.29 16.34
C ALA A 14 9.28 4.40 15.57
N ILE A 15 10.58 4.24 15.34
CA ILE A 15 11.30 5.06 14.37
C ILE A 15 10.80 4.58 13.01
N ALA A 16 9.70 5.17 12.55
CA ALA A 16 9.33 5.12 11.16
C ALA A 16 10.53 5.68 10.38
N ALA A 17 11.17 4.86 9.54
CA ALA A 17 12.17 5.32 8.61
C ALA A 17 11.65 6.59 7.91
N ALA A 18 12.41 7.67 8.00
CA ALA A 18 11.99 9.00 7.55
C ALA A 18 11.47 8.93 6.11
N ARG A 19 10.20 9.29 5.95
CA ARG A 19 9.45 9.30 4.68
C ARG A 19 10.06 10.36 3.75
N ASP A 20 10.66 9.94 2.63
CA ASP A 20 11.54 10.74 1.75
C ASP A 20 10.84 11.80 0.85
N ASN A 21 9.69 12.35 1.30
CA ASN A 21 9.04 13.54 0.74
C ASN A 21 8.83 14.64 1.78
N SER A 22 9.47 14.53 2.96
CA SER A 22 9.42 15.59 3.96
C SER A 22 9.93 16.92 3.38
N PRO A 23 9.37 18.07 3.82
CA PRO A 23 9.95 19.38 3.52
C PRO A 23 11.45 19.39 3.83
N LEU A 24 12.25 20.03 2.98
CA LEU A 24 13.70 20.15 3.22
C LEU A 24 14.03 21.22 4.24
N PHE A 25 13.23 22.28 4.26
CA PHE A 25 13.39 23.39 5.17
C PHE A 25 12.06 23.57 5.91
N THR A 26 12.09 23.47 7.24
CA THR A 26 10.98 23.93 8.08
C THR A 26 11.23 25.39 8.45
N THR A 27 10.17 26.19 8.58
CA THR A 27 10.26 27.58 9.04
C THR A 27 11.14 27.63 10.29
N GLU A 28 12.23 28.41 10.24
CA GLU A 28 13.21 28.68 11.32
C GLU A 28 14.47 27.78 11.41
N GLN A 29 14.66 26.79 10.53
CA GLN A 29 15.90 26.01 10.51
C GLN A 29 17.04 26.82 9.84
N CYS A 30 18.13 27.08 10.60
CA CYS A 30 19.34 27.80 10.17
C CYS A 30 19.11 29.08 9.34
N GLN A 31 18.08 29.88 9.67
CA GLN A 31 17.78 31.16 9.01
C GLN A 31 17.35 31.06 7.54
N VAL A 32 17.04 29.86 7.02
CA VAL A 32 16.44 29.71 5.69
C VAL A 32 14.96 30.08 5.75
N ARG A 33 14.55 31.09 4.99
CA ARG A 33 13.15 31.54 4.91
C ARG A 33 12.38 30.73 3.86
N THR A 34 11.39 29.95 4.27
CA THR A 34 10.47 29.30 3.32
C THR A 34 9.49 30.32 2.76
N LEU A 35 9.39 30.39 1.44
CA LEU A 35 8.48 31.32 0.74
C LEU A 35 7.34 30.55 0.08
N ASP A 36 6.13 31.06 0.29
CA ASP A 36 4.92 30.76 -0.46
C ASP A 36 4.63 31.86 -1.49
N SER A 37 3.50 31.77 -2.20
CA SER A 37 3.12 32.77 -3.21
C SER A 37 3.03 34.21 -2.69
N ALA A 38 2.53 34.41 -1.46
CA ALA A 38 2.34 35.75 -0.89
C ALA A 38 3.68 36.36 -0.41
N SER A 39 4.46 35.58 0.33
CA SER A 39 5.78 35.99 0.83
C SER A 39 6.80 36.16 -0.29
N HIS A 40 6.70 35.38 -1.37
CA HIS A 40 7.47 35.58 -2.60
C HIS A 40 7.11 36.91 -3.30
N ALA A 41 5.83 37.24 -3.39
CA ALA A 41 5.41 38.52 -3.96
C ALA A 41 5.85 39.71 -3.09
N ALA A 42 5.79 39.57 -1.76
CA ALA A 42 6.29 40.57 -0.82
C ALA A 42 7.81 40.76 -0.95
N MET A 43 8.56 39.66 -1.08
CA MET A 43 9.99 39.68 -1.37
C MET A 43 10.27 40.51 -2.62
N LEU A 44 9.60 40.24 -3.75
CA LEU A 44 9.82 40.98 -5.01
C LEU A 44 9.45 42.47 -4.94
N ALA A 45 8.58 42.86 -4.00
CA ALA A 45 8.15 44.25 -3.84
C ALA A 45 9.11 45.07 -2.96
N ASP A 46 10.05 44.44 -2.28
CA ASP A 46 10.99 45.08 -1.35
C ASP A 46 12.43 45.10 -1.90
N PRO A 47 12.82 46.16 -2.64
CA PRO A 47 14.17 46.30 -3.17
C PRO A 47 15.21 46.67 -2.10
N SER A 48 14.82 46.89 -0.84
CA SER A 48 15.76 47.27 0.23
C SER A 48 16.61 46.11 0.72
N ALA A 49 16.25 44.88 0.35
CA ALA A 49 16.96 43.67 0.69
C ALA A 49 17.28 42.82 -0.55
N VAL A 50 18.47 42.23 -0.53
CA VAL A 50 18.94 41.21 -1.48
C VAL A 50 18.38 39.86 -1.06
N TRP A 51 17.90 39.09 -2.03
CA TRP A 51 17.33 37.76 -1.77
C TRP A 51 18.01 36.70 -2.62
N LEU A 52 18.54 35.68 -1.95
CA LEU A 52 19.06 34.48 -2.58
C LEU A 52 18.06 33.35 -2.36
N VAL A 53 17.48 32.82 -3.44
CA VAL A 53 16.34 31.89 -3.37
C VAL A 53 16.67 30.56 -4.04
N ASP A 54 16.48 29.46 -3.32
CA ASP A 54 16.51 28.08 -3.85
C ASP A 54 15.11 27.60 -4.22
N TYR A 55 14.88 27.41 -5.53
CA TYR A 55 13.69 26.77 -6.06
C TYR A 55 13.93 25.26 -6.16
N TYR A 56 13.30 24.50 -5.27
CA TYR A 56 13.61 23.09 -5.07
C TYR A 56 12.37 22.20 -5.14
N ALA A 57 12.61 20.88 -5.12
CA ALA A 57 11.57 19.89 -4.88
C ALA A 57 12.07 18.85 -3.86
N PRO A 58 11.28 18.49 -2.83
CA PRO A 58 11.72 17.59 -1.76
C PRO A 58 12.06 16.18 -2.27
N TRP A 59 11.43 15.70 -3.34
CA TRP A 59 11.76 14.39 -3.92
C TRP A 59 13.09 14.37 -4.70
N CYS A 60 13.69 15.53 -4.99
CA CYS A 60 14.89 15.63 -5.83
C CYS A 60 16.15 15.29 -5.02
N PRO A 61 16.91 14.23 -5.39
CA PRO A 61 18.10 13.84 -4.64
C PRO A 61 19.18 14.92 -4.58
N HIS A 62 19.34 15.73 -5.64
CA HIS A 62 20.32 16.82 -5.66
C HIS A 62 19.87 18.00 -4.79
N CYS A 63 18.57 18.28 -4.69
CA CYS A 63 18.05 19.27 -3.71
C CYS A 63 18.35 18.80 -2.28
N ARG A 64 18.08 17.52 -1.98
CA ARG A 64 18.38 16.95 -0.65
C ARG A 64 19.86 17.03 -0.30
N GLN A 65 20.73 16.67 -1.24
CA GLN A 65 22.19 16.72 -1.05
C GLN A 65 22.71 18.15 -0.92
N PHE A 66 22.05 19.11 -1.58
CA PHE A 66 22.43 20.52 -1.56
C PHE A 66 21.90 21.28 -0.34
N ALA A 67 20.79 20.83 0.27
CA ALA A 67 20.15 21.50 1.40
C ALA A 67 21.12 21.84 2.56
N PRO A 68 22.02 20.95 3.03
CA PRO A 68 22.99 21.31 4.08
C PRO A 68 23.95 22.44 3.67
N ALA A 69 24.34 22.49 2.39
CA ALA A 69 25.19 23.56 1.89
C ALA A 69 24.43 24.89 1.84
N TRP A 70 23.13 24.84 1.56
CA TRP A 70 22.21 25.99 1.58
C TRP A 70 22.01 26.54 2.99
N GLU A 71 21.77 25.67 3.97
CA GLU A 71 21.67 26.05 5.39
C GLU A 71 22.94 26.73 5.88
N LYS A 72 24.12 26.21 5.51
CA LYS A 72 25.40 26.85 5.82
C LYS A 72 25.55 28.23 5.18
N ALA A 73 25.07 28.43 3.95
CA ALA A 73 25.08 29.74 3.31
C ALA A 73 24.13 30.72 4.04
N ALA A 74 22.96 30.25 4.49
CA ALA A 74 22.06 31.03 5.34
C ALA A 74 22.68 31.42 6.68
N ALA A 75 23.39 30.49 7.32
CA ALA A 75 24.13 30.77 8.54
C ALA A 75 25.25 31.82 8.32
N PHE A 76 25.96 31.76 7.20
CA PHE A 76 27.03 32.70 6.88
C PHE A 76 26.51 34.15 6.72
N TYR A 77 25.33 34.33 6.12
CA TYR A 77 24.75 35.65 5.91
C TYR A 77 23.83 36.12 7.06
N ALA A 78 23.75 35.38 8.17
CA ALA A 78 22.78 35.66 9.24
C ALA A 78 23.02 37.00 9.97
N ASP A 79 24.24 37.53 9.97
CA ASP A 79 24.57 38.85 10.54
C ASP A 79 24.48 40.00 9.52
N GLN A 80 24.20 39.70 8.25
CA GLN A 80 24.06 40.68 7.18
C GLN A 80 22.61 41.15 7.08
N ALA A 81 22.34 42.38 7.55
CA ALA A 81 20.99 42.94 7.58
C ALA A 81 20.32 43.07 6.18
N THR A 82 21.11 43.07 5.11
CA THR A 82 20.65 43.30 3.73
C THR A 82 20.49 42.02 2.92
N ILE A 83 20.95 40.85 3.38
CA ILE A 83 20.92 39.60 2.60
C ILE A 83 19.99 38.60 3.29
N ASN A 84 18.99 38.12 2.55
CA ASN A 84 18.09 37.08 3.00
C ASN A 84 18.27 35.80 2.17
N ILE A 85 18.41 34.67 2.86
CA ILE A 85 18.45 33.36 2.22
C ILE A 85 17.09 32.68 2.35
N ALA A 86 16.56 32.22 1.23
CA ALA A 86 15.20 31.71 1.15
C ALA A 86 15.11 30.45 0.27
N ALA A 87 13.99 29.75 0.37
CA ALA A 87 13.70 28.57 -0.43
C ALA A 87 12.21 28.47 -0.77
N VAL A 88 11.89 27.98 -1.97
CA VAL A 88 10.52 27.74 -2.47
C VAL A 88 10.39 26.27 -2.82
N ASP A 89 9.46 25.56 -2.16
CA ASP A 89 9.07 24.22 -2.57
C ASP A 89 8.12 24.32 -3.78
N CYS A 90 8.65 24.03 -4.96
CA CYS A 90 7.90 24.07 -6.22
C CYS A 90 6.85 22.97 -6.35
N THR A 91 6.85 21.95 -5.47
CA THR A 91 5.80 20.92 -5.46
C THR A 91 4.52 21.40 -4.77
N GLN A 92 4.62 22.45 -3.94
CA GLN A 92 3.47 23.12 -3.32
C GLN A 92 3.14 24.47 -3.96
N ASN A 93 4.13 25.15 -4.55
CA ASN A 93 4.01 26.51 -5.10
C ASN A 93 4.33 26.53 -6.61
N SER A 94 3.66 25.69 -7.40
CA SER A 94 3.98 25.51 -8.82
C SER A 94 3.73 26.78 -9.64
N GLU A 95 2.75 27.59 -9.26
CA GLU A 95 2.44 28.88 -9.87
C GLU A 95 3.58 29.90 -9.70
N VAL A 96 4.24 29.93 -8.54
CA VAL A 96 5.42 30.76 -8.30
C VAL A 96 6.55 30.30 -9.23
N CYS A 97 6.84 29.01 -9.23
CA CYS A 97 7.94 28.46 -10.01
C CYS A 97 7.71 28.58 -11.52
N ASN A 98 6.46 28.49 -11.99
CA ASN A 98 6.10 28.73 -13.39
C ASN A 98 6.26 30.20 -13.78
N ARG A 99 5.80 31.14 -12.95
CA ARG A 99 6.00 32.58 -13.17
C ARG A 99 7.50 32.94 -13.21
N GLU A 100 8.29 32.27 -12.40
CA GLU A 100 9.74 32.42 -12.35
C GLU A 100 10.49 31.64 -13.45
N GLY A 101 9.80 30.91 -14.33
CA GLY A 101 10.44 30.15 -15.41
C GLY A 101 11.39 29.05 -14.90
N ILE A 102 11.06 28.42 -13.78
CA ILE A 102 11.86 27.36 -13.17
C ILE A 102 11.63 26.04 -13.91
N MET A 103 12.54 25.73 -14.85
CA MET A 103 12.48 24.53 -15.68
C MET A 103 13.06 23.27 -15.01
N GLY A 104 13.69 23.40 -13.84
CA GLY A 104 14.32 22.29 -13.13
C GLY A 104 14.90 22.68 -11.77
N TYR A 105 15.29 21.67 -10.99
CA TYR A 105 15.64 21.77 -9.58
C TYR A 105 17.03 21.15 -9.27
N PRO A 106 17.76 21.70 -8.26
CA PRO A 106 17.51 23.02 -7.65
C PRO A 106 17.85 24.14 -8.66
N THR A 107 17.09 25.22 -8.67
CA THR A 107 17.44 26.45 -9.41
C THR A 107 17.66 27.57 -8.40
N ILE A 108 18.83 28.20 -8.45
CA ILE A 108 19.18 29.31 -7.56
C ILE A 108 19.10 30.63 -8.32
N LYS A 109 18.43 31.63 -7.72
CA LYS A 109 18.33 32.99 -8.24
C LYS A 109 18.65 34.02 -7.16
N LEU A 110 19.30 35.10 -7.58
CA LEU A 110 19.63 36.28 -6.76
C LEU A 110 18.83 37.49 -7.25
N TYR A 111 18.10 38.12 -6.34
CA TYR A 111 17.21 39.26 -6.62
C TYR A 111 17.76 40.55 -6.01
N HIS A 112 17.38 41.68 -6.62
CA HIS A 112 17.75 43.04 -6.18
C HIS A 112 19.26 43.30 -6.14
N VAL A 113 19.97 42.73 -7.12
CA VAL A 113 21.40 43.02 -7.38
C VAL A 113 21.53 43.50 -8.83
N PRO A 114 21.57 44.82 -9.09
CA PRO A 114 21.41 45.92 -8.12
C PRO A 114 19.95 46.11 -7.66
N PRO A 115 19.66 46.92 -6.62
CA PRO A 115 18.33 47.05 -6.02
C PRO A 115 17.18 47.39 -6.98
N GLU A 116 17.47 48.17 -8.02
CA GLU A 116 16.53 48.57 -9.06
C GLU A 116 16.26 47.47 -10.12
N SER A 117 17.02 46.37 -10.10
CA SER A 117 16.84 45.30 -11.06
C SER A 117 15.51 44.57 -10.84
N LYS A 118 14.76 44.43 -11.93
CA LYS A 118 13.54 43.61 -11.99
C LYS A 118 13.82 42.16 -12.37
N GLU A 119 15.01 41.89 -12.90
CA GLU A 119 15.41 40.55 -13.32
C GLU A 119 16.37 39.95 -12.29
N ALA A 120 16.15 38.67 -11.99
CA ALA A 120 17.00 37.93 -11.09
C ALA A 120 18.20 37.31 -11.82
N VAL A 121 19.36 37.33 -11.19
CA VAL A 121 20.55 36.64 -11.72
C VAL A 121 20.45 35.15 -11.38
N LYS A 122 20.49 34.28 -12.39
CA LYS A 122 20.44 32.81 -12.20
C LYS A 122 21.85 32.25 -11.99
N MET A 123 22.05 31.50 -10.92
CA MET A 123 23.32 30.82 -10.66
C MET A 123 23.58 29.70 -11.69
N PRO A 124 24.79 29.59 -12.26
CA PRO A 124 25.13 28.50 -13.16
C PRO A 124 25.00 27.11 -12.51
N PRO A 125 24.45 26.08 -13.18
CA PRO A 125 24.28 24.74 -12.60
C PRO A 125 25.56 24.14 -12.01
N LYS A 126 26.70 24.31 -12.68
CA LYS A 126 28.00 23.77 -12.26
C LYS A 126 28.51 24.33 -10.92
N SER A 127 27.96 25.46 -10.48
CA SER A 127 28.35 26.15 -9.24
C SER A 127 27.47 25.75 -8.05
N ARG A 128 26.40 24.96 -8.25
CA ARG A 128 25.46 24.54 -7.19
C ARG A 128 25.96 23.28 -6.47
N LYS A 129 27.13 23.35 -5.82
CA LYS A 129 27.82 22.16 -5.28
C LYS A 129 28.00 22.17 -3.77
N ASN A 130 28.47 23.29 -3.23
CA ASN A 130 28.80 23.42 -1.81
C ASN A 130 28.70 24.88 -1.37
N THR A 131 28.79 25.10 -0.06
CA THR A 131 28.66 26.42 0.56
C THR A 131 29.64 27.44 -0.03
N ASN A 132 30.91 27.07 -0.22
CA ASN A 132 31.94 27.98 -0.72
C ASN A 132 31.61 28.48 -2.13
N THR A 133 31.11 27.60 -3.01
CA THR A 133 30.70 27.99 -4.37
C THR A 133 29.47 28.89 -4.40
N VAL A 134 28.57 28.76 -3.41
CA VAL A 134 27.40 29.65 -3.28
C VAL A 134 27.84 31.03 -2.83
N ILE A 135 28.60 31.11 -1.74
CA ILE A 135 29.09 32.37 -1.18
C ILE A 135 29.96 33.10 -2.21
N ALA A 136 30.94 32.42 -2.81
CA ALA A 136 31.81 33.04 -3.81
C ALA A 136 31.03 33.65 -4.98
N TRP A 137 29.97 32.97 -5.44
CA TRP A 137 29.12 33.49 -6.51
C TRP A 137 28.30 34.72 -6.07
N VAL A 138 27.74 34.71 -4.86
CA VAL A 138 27.01 35.87 -4.32
C VAL A 138 27.93 37.07 -4.18
N GLU A 139 29.12 36.89 -3.61
CA GLU A 139 30.10 37.97 -3.45
C GLU A 139 30.58 38.53 -4.80
N GLU A 140 30.82 37.67 -5.79
CA GLU A 140 31.16 38.07 -7.16
C GLU A 140 30.04 38.95 -7.75
N GLN A 141 28.78 38.52 -7.66
CA GLN A 141 27.64 39.28 -8.20
C GLN A 141 27.41 40.60 -7.47
N MET A 142 27.60 40.63 -6.15
CA MET A 142 27.51 41.86 -5.36
C MET A 142 28.62 42.85 -5.77
N GLN A 143 29.85 42.37 -5.90
CA GLN A 143 31.01 43.19 -6.28
C GLN A 143 30.88 43.75 -7.70
N GLU A 144 30.46 42.94 -8.67
CA GLU A 144 30.23 43.36 -10.06
C GLU A 144 29.23 44.52 -10.16
N HIS A 145 28.26 44.58 -9.25
CA HIS A 145 27.23 45.62 -9.19
C HIS A 145 27.54 46.72 -8.14
N GLY A 146 28.78 46.78 -7.63
CA GLY A 146 29.24 47.84 -6.73
C GLY A 146 28.68 47.77 -5.30
N MET A 147 28.08 46.64 -4.92
CA MET A 147 27.60 46.36 -3.57
C MET A 147 28.71 45.68 -2.76
N LYS A 148 28.70 45.86 -1.44
CA LYS A 148 29.66 45.22 -0.53
C LYS A 148 28.93 44.53 0.60
N THR A 149 29.37 43.33 0.96
CA THR A 149 28.99 42.65 2.18
C THR A 149 30.00 42.99 3.29
N SER A 150 29.60 42.85 4.55
CA SER A 150 30.55 42.91 5.68
C SER A 150 31.15 41.55 6.03
N ALA A 151 30.82 40.49 5.29
CA ALA A 151 31.24 39.12 5.57
C ALA A 151 32.62 38.84 4.98
N GLY A 152 33.56 38.35 5.81
CA GLY A 152 34.89 37.93 5.36
C GLY A 152 34.84 36.51 4.78
N THR A 153 35.42 36.30 3.60
CA THR A 153 35.39 35.00 2.89
C THR A 153 36.60 34.10 3.16
N ASP A 154 37.55 34.54 3.99
CA ASP A 154 38.82 33.83 4.23
C ASP A 154 38.66 32.52 5.01
N ASP A 155 37.65 32.43 5.91
CA ASP A 155 37.32 31.22 6.68
C ASP A 155 35.80 31.17 6.99
N ILE A 156 35.05 30.55 6.09
CA ILE A 156 33.58 30.45 6.14
C ILE A 156 33.10 29.68 7.37
N ASP A 157 33.73 28.55 7.71
CA ASP A 157 33.31 27.73 8.85
C ASP A 157 33.59 28.48 10.17
N ALA A 158 34.76 29.15 10.31
CA ALA A 158 35.03 29.97 11.50
C ALA A 158 34.12 31.21 11.61
N HIS A 159 33.66 31.77 10.49
CA HIS A 159 32.67 32.85 10.49
C HIS A 159 31.29 32.35 10.95
N ILE A 160 30.83 31.20 10.44
CA ILE A 160 29.59 30.55 10.86
C ILE A 160 29.63 30.22 12.36
N ASP A 161 30.72 29.63 12.85
CA ASP A 161 30.88 29.26 14.26
C ASP A 161 30.82 30.47 15.21
N LYS A 162 31.28 31.65 14.76
CA LYS A 162 31.18 32.90 15.54
C LYS A 162 29.76 33.45 15.62
N ILE A 163 28.98 33.28 14.56
CA ILE A 163 27.64 33.87 14.43
C ILE A 163 26.57 32.95 15.03
N ASN A 164 26.77 31.63 14.98
CA ASN A 164 25.69 30.67 15.15
C ASN A 164 25.88 29.76 16.38
N ASN A 165 25.50 30.24 17.57
CA ASN A 165 25.51 29.47 18.82
C ASN A 165 24.23 28.61 19.01
N GLY A 166 23.95 27.68 18.08
CA GLY A 166 22.87 26.70 18.31
C GLY A 166 22.07 26.19 17.12
N CYS A 167 22.43 26.51 15.86
CA CYS A 167 21.77 25.83 14.75
C CYS A 167 22.30 24.39 14.61
N GLU A 168 21.43 23.41 14.82
CA GLU A 168 21.68 22.03 14.38
C GLU A 168 21.60 21.99 12.85
N MET A 169 22.70 22.38 12.19
CA MET A 169 22.87 22.16 10.75
C MET A 169 22.73 20.67 10.49
N GLY A 170 22.03 20.30 9.42
CA GLY A 170 22.00 18.92 8.98
C GLY A 170 23.43 18.45 8.77
N THR A 171 23.96 17.64 9.69
CA THR A 171 25.31 17.10 9.51
C THR A 171 25.35 16.43 8.15
N SER A 172 26.41 16.63 7.38
CA SER A 172 26.80 15.70 6.32
C SER A 172 27.22 14.38 6.96
N LYS A 173 26.37 13.78 7.80
CA LYS A 173 26.46 12.40 8.19
C LYS A 173 26.10 11.64 6.93
N THR A 174 27.14 11.38 6.17
CA THR A 174 27.28 10.17 5.36
C THR A 174 27.28 8.91 6.24
N GLU A 175 26.93 9.02 7.53
CA GLU A 175 26.77 7.95 8.49
C GLU A 175 25.31 7.50 8.53
N ASN A 176 25.10 6.34 7.92
CA ASN A 176 24.08 5.36 8.30
C ASN A 176 22.61 5.71 8.07
N LEU A 177 22.26 6.15 6.85
CA LEU A 177 21.11 5.52 6.17
C LEU A 177 21.59 4.19 5.56
N LYS A 178 22.14 3.33 6.41
CA LYS A 178 22.59 1.97 6.11
C LYS A 178 21.85 0.99 7.01
N GLU A 179 20.53 1.08 6.99
CA GLU A 179 19.71 -0.08 7.24
C GLU A 179 18.92 -0.30 5.95
N THR A 180 19.58 -0.95 5.00
CA THR A 180 18.85 -1.74 4.02
C THR A 180 18.20 -2.82 4.86
N GLU A 181 16.93 -2.66 5.23
CA GLU A 181 16.14 -3.82 5.59
C GLU A 181 16.42 -4.86 4.50
N GLN A 182 16.94 -6.02 4.89
CA GLN A 182 17.02 -7.20 4.07
C GLN A 182 15.59 -7.66 3.77
N VAL A 183 14.88 -6.89 2.94
CA VAL A 183 13.59 -7.31 2.41
C VAL A 183 13.94 -8.21 1.24
N GLN A 184 13.90 -9.51 1.49
CA GLN A 184 13.75 -10.51 0.44
C GLN A 184 12.75 -9.97 -0.58
N SER A 185 13.14 -9.88 -1.86
CA SER A 185 12.36 -9.12 -2.84
C SER A 185 10.96 -9.71 -2.95
N ASP A 186 9.99 -9.00 -2.42
CA ASP A 186 8.61 -9.47 -2.38
C ASP A 186 8.07 -9.60 -3.81
N GLN A 187 7.90 -10.87 -4.20
CA GLN A 187 7.37 -11.33 -5.49
C GLN A 187 5.86 -11.65 -5.41
N SER A 188 5.22 -11.35 -4.28
CA SER A 188 3.78 -11.52 -4.13
C SER A 188 3.01 -10.74 -5.19
N MET A 189 1.84 -11.25 -5.54
CA MET A 189 0.96 -10.56 -6.47
C MET A 189 0.54 -9.20 -5.91
N GLN A 190 0.17 -9.11 -4.62
CA GLN A 190 -0.07 -7.84 -3.93
C GLN A 190 1.04 -6.80 -4.18
N MET A 191 2.31 -7.18 -4.05
CA MET A 191 3.41 -6.25 -4.28
C MET A 191 3.52 -5.83 -5.74
N LYS A 192 3.30 -6.72 -6.71
CA LYS A 192 3.23 -6.35 -8.14
C LYS A 192 2.13 -5.32 -8.40
N TYR A 193 0.99 -5.43 -7.72
CA TYR A 193 -0.10 -4.44 -7.82
C TYR A 193 0.26 -3.10 -7.23
N LYS A 194 0.91 -3.07 -6.07
CA LYS A 194 1.42 -1.82 -5.50
C LYS A 194 2.39 -1.13 -6.46
N ARG A 195 3.28 -1.89 -7.11
CA ARG A 195 4.19 -1.37 -8.13
C ARG A 195 3.46 -0.88 -9.39
N LEU A 196 2.44 -1.61 -9.85
CA LEU A 196 1.59 -1.17 -10.96
C LEU A 196 0.83 0.12 -10.61
N HIS A 197 0.30 0.20 -9.39
CA HIS A 197 -0.35 1.40 -8.85
C HIS A 197 0.61 2.60 -8.88
N ASP A 198 1.80 2.43 -8.32
CA ASP A 198 2.81 3.49 -8.29
C ASP A 198 3.29 3.90 -9.69
N ALA A 199 3.34 2.97 -10.64
CA ALA A 199 3.57 3.30 -12.05
C ALA A 199 2.45 4.20 -12.61
N GLY A 200 1.19 3.94 -12.27
CA GLY A 200 0.05 4.79 -12.61
C GLY A 200 0.14 6.18 -11.98
N VAL A 201 0.45 6.26 -10.68
CA VAL A 201 0.66 7.52 -9.95
C VAL A 201 1.80 8.34 -10.57
N ALA A 202 2.90 7.70 -10.97
CA ALA A 202 4.02 8.36 -11.63
C ALA A 202 3.65 8.92 -13.01
N ALA A 203 2.85 8.18 -13.79
CA ALA A 203 2.33 8.65 -15.08
C ALA A 203 1.44 9.89 -14.90
N VAL A 204 0.48 9.84 -13.99
CA VAL A 204 -0.43 10.97 -13.69
C VAL A 204 0.32 12.18 -13.15
N SER A 205 1.28 11.97 -12.27
CA SER A 205 2.14 13.05 -11.73
C SER A 205 2.88 13.80 -12.83
N THR A 206 3.24 13.10 -13.91
CA THR A 206 3.84 13.71 -15.10
C THR A 206 2.83 14.56 -15.86
N PHE A 207 1.62 14.04 -16.07
CA PHE A 207 0.56 14.74 -16.81
C PHE A 207 0.16 16.03 -16.10
N GLU A 208 0.06 16.01 -14.76
CA GLU A 208 -0.35 17.16 -13.97
C GLU A 208 0.74 18.19 -13.76
N ASN A 209 1.97 17.75 -13.49
CA ASN A 209 3.06 18.65 -13.11
C ASN A 209 4.18 18.65 -14.14
N GLY A 210 4.66 17.47 -14.54
CA GLY A 210 5.83 17.31 -15.41
C GLY A 210 5.72 18.07 -16.73
N PHE A 211 4.56 18.01 -17.40
CA PHE A 211 4.33 18.70 -18.67
C PHE A 211 4.42 20.23 -18.55
N TYR A 212 4.09 20.78 -17.37
CA TYR A 212 4.01 22.21 -17.10
C TYR A 212 5.12 22.73 -16.19
N VAL A 213 6.21 21.97 -15.99
CA VAL A 213 7.37 22.48 -15.24
C VAL A 213 7.95 23.70 -15.96
N GLY A 214 7.87 24.86 -15.29
CA GLY A 214 8.44 26.13 -15.75
C GLY A 214 7.67 26.79 -16.89
N THR A 215 6.44 26.35 -17.19
CA THR A 215 5.59 26.92 -18.24
C THR A 215 4.11 26.73 -17.91
N THR A 216 3.25 27.64 -18.36
CA THR A 216 1.79 27.49 -18.31
C THR A 216 1.20 26.98 -19.62
N VAL A 217 2.03 26.81 -20.65
CA VAL A 217 1.61 26.39 -21.99
C VAL A 217 2.42 25.17 -22.43
N LEU A 218 1.73 24.13 -22.88
CA LEU A 218 2.31 22.95 -23.51
C LEU A 218 2.17 23.07 -25.04
N GLU A 219 3.26 23.42 -25.73
CA GLU A 219 3.30 23.61 -27.19
C GLU A 219 4.68 23.22 -27.78
N GLY A 220 4.79 23.24 -29.11
CA GLY A 220 6.04 22.97 -29.83
C GLY A 220 6.66 21.60 -29.51
N GLU A 221 7.98 21.55 -29.35
CA GLU A 221 8.70 20.30 -29.04
C GLU A 221 8.23 19.63 -27.74
N ARG A 222 7.83 20.41 -26.73
CA ARG A 222 7.30 19.86 -25.47
C ARG A 222 5.96 19.17 -25.71
N TYR A 223 5.07 19.75 -26.50
CA TYR A 223 3.82 19.08 -26.89
C TYR A 223 4.10 17.78 -27.66
N THR A 224 5.02 17.81 -28.63
CA THR A 224 5.40 16.60 -29.38
C THR A 224 5.98 15.51 -28.47
N ALA A 225 6.85 15.87 -27.53
CA ALA A 225 7.39 14.94 -26.55
C ALA A 225 6.33 14.41 -25.58
N ALA A 226 5.38 15.25 -25.16
CA ALA A 226 4.27 14.85 -24.29
C ALA A 226 3.37 13.84 -25.00
N LEU A 227 2.96 14.15 -26.24
CA LEU A 227 2.13 13.26 -27.06
C LEU A 227 2.84 11.92 -27.29
N ALA A 228 4.14 11.94 -27.66
CA ALA A 228 4.93 10.72 -27.85
C ALA A 228 5.03 9.89 -26.55
N TRP A 229 5.15 10.55 -25.39
CA TRP A 229 5.17 9.88 -24.10
C TRP A 229 3.84 9.22 -23.77
N VAL A 230 2.72 9.93 -23.88
CA VAL A 230 1.38 9.37 -23.61
C VAL A 230 1.04 8.25 -24.61
N ASP A 231 1.42 8.40 -25.87
CA ASP A 231 1.25 7.36 -26.90
C ASP A 231 2.08 6.10 -26.58
N ALA A 232 3.32 6.26 -26.11
CA ALA A 232 4.13 5.14 -25.66
C ALA A 232 3.51 4.43 -24.45
N LEU A 233 2.95 5.18 -23.50
CA LEU A 233 2.17 4.59 -22.40
C LEU A 233 0.94 3.86 -22.95
N ALA A 234 0.15 4.47 -23.84
CA ALA A 234 -1.03 3.84 -24.44
C ALA A 234 -0.70 2.53 -25.17
N LYS A 235 0.49 2.39 -25.75
CA LYS A 235 0.91 1.18 -26.47
C LYS A 235 1.64 0.15 -25.61
N SER A 236 2.22 0.54 -24.49
CA SER A 236 3.11 -0.33 -23.70
C SER A 236 2.68 -0.55 -22.26
N PHE A 237 1.76 0.24 -21.70
CA PHE A 237 1.34 0.10 -20.30
C PHE A 237 0.70 -1.29 -20.05
N PRO A 238 0.96 -1.93 -18.89
CA PRO A 238 0.35 -3.23 -18.59
C PRO A 238 -1.16 -3.16 -18.55
N MET A 239 -1.80 -4.26 -18.95
CA MET A 239 -3.26 -4.43 -19.04
C MET A 239 -3.92 -3.64 -20.18
N GLU A 240 -4.82 -4.32 -20.89
CA GLU A 240 -5.51 -3.73 -22.05
C GLU A 240 -6.39 -2.54 -21.66
N GLY A 241 -7.13 -2.64 -20.56
CA GLY A 241 -8.00 -1.55 -20.09
C GLY A 241 -7.26 -0.26 -19.73
N ASN A 242 -6.01 -0.37 -19.23
CA ASN A 242 -5.14 0.78 -18.97
C ASN A 242 -4.68 1.44 -20.26
N ARG A 243 -4.32 0.61 -21.26
CA ARG A 243 -3.95 1.09 -22.59
C ARG A 243 -5.10 1.82 -23.28
N VAL A 244 -6.30 1.26 -23.22
CA VAL A 244 -7.53 1.91 -23.74
C VAL A 244 -7.80 3.23 -23.04
N ALA A 245 -7.62 3.31 -21.71
CA ALA A 245 -7.75 4.56 -20.99
C ALA A 245 -6.76 5.61 -21.52
N LEU A 246 -5.48 5.25 -21.65
CA LEU A 246 -4.43 6.16 -22.14
C LEU A 246 -4.63 6.55 -23.61
N GLU A 247 -5.12 5.64 -24.45
CA GLU A 247 -5.44 5.92 -25.87
C GLU A 247 -6.52 7.00 -25.99
N LYS A 248 -7.57 6.96 -25.15
CA LYS A 248 -8.58 8.03 -25.07
C LYS A 248 -7.93 9.39 -24.73
N LEU A 249 -6.90 9.42 -23.89
CA LEU A 249 -6.15 10.65 -23.60
C LEU A 249 -5.39 11.11 -24.84
N VAL A 250 -4.65 10.21 -25.50
CA VAL A 250 -3.92 10.50 -26.75
C VAL A 250 -4.84 11.12 -27.80
N ASP A 251 -6.01 10.54 -28.01
CA ASP A 251 -7.00 11.03 -28.98
C ASP A 251 -7.54 12.41 -28.60
N ALA A 252 -7.75 12.65 -27.30
CA ALA A 252 -8.15 13.97 -26.83
C ALA A 252 -7.02 15.00 -27.00
N MET A 253 -5.76 14.64 -26.70
CA MET A 253 -4.59 15.50 -26.87
C MET A 253 -4.45 15.96 -28.31
N LYS A 254 -4.64 15.05 -29.29
CA LYS A 254 -4.50 15.33 -30.73
C LYS A 254 -5.48 16.36 -31.29
N LYS A 255 -6.55 16.71 -30.55
CA LYS A 255 -7.54 17.72 -30.99
C LYS A 255 -6.94 19.13 -31.13
N GLN A 256 -5.84 19.41 -30.44
CA GLN A 256 -5.12 20.68 -30.51
C GLN A 256 -3.62 20.46 -30.27
N ASN A 257 -2.78 21.27 -30.89
CA ASN A 257 -1.31 21.15 -30.81
C ASN A 257 -0.67 22.07 -29.75
N LYS A 258 -1.52 22.72 -28.95
CA LYS A 258 -1.18 23.65 -27.88
C LYS A 258 -2.20 23.49 -26.77
N TRP A 259 -1.77 23.45 -25.51
CA TRP A 259 -2.64 23.33 -24.35
C TRP A 259 -2.25 24.32 -23.26
N GLU A 260 -3.13 25.26 -22.96
CA GLU A 260 -3.04 26.08 -21.75
C GLU A 260 -3.28 25.20 -20.52
N GLN A 261 -2.56 25.44 -19.43
CA GLN A 261 -2.61 24.57 -18.23
C GLN A 261 -4.03 24.41 -17.67
N GLU A 262 -4.84 25.46 -17.71
CA GLU A 262 -6.23 25.40 -17.23
C GLU A 262 -7.11 24.48 -18.09
N GLU A 263 -6.97 24.55 -19.42
CA GLU A 263 -7.69 23.69 -20.37
C GLU A 263 -7.25 22.23 -20.23
N TRP A 264 -5.94 22.01 -20.09
CA TRP A 264 -5.38 20.69 -19.83
C TRP A 264 -5.90 20.08 -18.54
N ASN A 265 -5.94 20.85 -17.45
CA ASN A 265 -6.45 20.38 -16.17
C ASN A 265 -7.92 19.95 -16.27
N LYS A 266 -8.74 20.69 -17.03
CA LYS A 266 -10.15 20.30 -17.31
C LYS A 266 -10.22 19.00 -18.10
N LEU A 267 -9.42 18.87 -19.17
CA LEU A 267 -9.34 17.63 -19.95
C LEU A 267 -8.94 16.45 -19.06
N LEU A 268 -7.86 16.61 -18.30
CA LEU A 268 -7.28 15.55 -17.49
C LEU A 268 -8.25 15.11 -16.38
N THR A 269 -8.95 16.06 -15.75
CA THR A 269 -9.99 15.76 -14.73
C THR A 269 -11.10 14.88 -15.31
N GLN A 270 -11.60 15.22 -16.50
CA GLN A 270 -12.61 14.41 -17.17
C GLN A 270 -12.06 13.03 -17.58
N TRP A 271 -10.86 13.00 -18.17
CA TRP A 271 -10.21 11.75 -18.56
C TRP A 271 -9.99 10.80 -17.39
N LYS A 272 -9.55 11.28 -16.23
CA LYS A 272 -9.37 10.45 -15.02
C LYS A 272 -10.66 9.75 -14.59
N LYS A 273 -11.78 10.48 -14.65
CA LYS A 273 -13.10 9.92 -14.35
C LYS A 273 -13.44 8.79 -15.34
N ASP A 274 -13.30 9.04 -16.64
CA ASP A 274 -13.60 8.06 -17.68
C ASP A 274 -12.64 6.86 -17.64
N ALA A 275 -11.37 7.09 -17.27
CA ALA A 275 -10.35 6.06 -17.15
C ALA A 275 -10.66 5.06 -16.02
N THR A 276 -11.42 5.46 -15.00
CA THR A 276 -11.85 4.58 -13.91
C THR A 276 -12.72 3.42 -14.40
N GLU A 277 -13.48 3.63 -15.49
CA GLU A 277 -14.35 2.61 -16.08
C GLU A 277 -13.57 1.48 -16.76
N THR A 278 -12.37 1.76 -17.26
CA THR A 278 -11.58 0.81 -18.06
C THR A 278 -10.29 0.37 -17.41
N SER A 279 -9.71 1.19 -16.52
CA SER A 279 -8.41 0.91 -15.89
C SER A 279 -8.47 -0.26 -14.90
N PHE A 280 -7.31 -0.86 -14.68
CA PHE A 280 -7.09 -1.90 -13.70
C PHE A 280 -5.72 -1.73 -13.02
N PRO A 281 -5.65 -1.68 -11.67
CA PRO A 281 -6.79 -1.61 -10.75
C PRO A 281 -7.74 -0.44 -11.02
N VAL A 282 -8.99 -0.55 -10.55
CA VAL A 282 -9.92 0.59 -10.64
C VAL A 282 -9.27 1.78 -9.91
N HIS A 283 -9.44 2.99 -10.45
CA HIS A 283 -8.81 4.22 -9.92
C HIS A 283 -7.29 4.32 -10.09
N LEU A 284 -6.65 3.47 -10.90
CA LEU A 284 -5.20 3.50 -11.13
C LEU A 284 -4.65 4.89 -11.49
N PHE A 285 -5.46 5.74 -12.13
CA PHE A 285 -5.07 7.07 -12.59
C PHE A 285 -5.70 8.23 -11.80
N GLU A 286 -6.35 7.96 -10.66
CA GLU A 286 -7.22 8.96 -10.00
C GLU A 286 -6.47 9.95 -9.10
N SER A 287 -5.39 9.55 -8.41
CA SER A 287 -4.84 10.33 -7.29
C SER A 287 -3.34 10.70 -7.37
N LYS A 288 -3.04 11.78 -6.63
CA LYS A 288 -1.76 12.47 -6.46
C LYS A 288 -1.46 12.44 -4.96
N LYS A 289 -0.75 11.40 -4.49
CA LYS A 289 -0.13 11.18 -3.14
C LYS A 289 -0.31 9.76 -2.58
N ASP A 290 -1.06 8.88 -3.24
CA ASP A 290 -1.31 7.52 -2.76
C ASP A 290 -0.24 6.51 -3.21
N TRP A 291 1.03 6.77 -2.88
CA TRP A 291 2.05 5.77 -3.16
C TRP A 291 1.81 4.53 -2.31
N ALA A 292 1.71 3.37 -2.96
CA ALA A 292 1.39 2.09 -2.32
C ALA A 292 2.65 1.35 -1.85
N TYR A 293 3.78 1.55 -2.53
CA TYR A 293 5.09 0.97 -2.20
C TYR A 293 6.20 2.02 -2.18
N CYS A 294 6.26 2.88 -3.19
CA CYS A 294 7.25 3.93 -3.32
C CYS A 294 7.07 5.01 -2.26
N THR A 295 8.17 5.67 -1.91
CA THR A 295 8.15 6.80 -0.96
C THR A 295 8.45 8.13 -1.64
N THR A 296 8.92 8.10 -2.89
CA THR A 296 9.33 9.27 -3.67
C THR A 296 8.82 9.20 -5.10
N TYR A 297 8.70 10.37 -5.74
CA TYR A 297 8.42 10.47 -7.17
C TYR A 297 9.47 9.74 -8.02
N THR A 298 10.75 9.81 -7.64
CA THR A 298 11.84 9.15 -8.38
C THR A 298 11.74 7.62 -8.32
N CYS A 299 11.35 7.05 -7.18
CA CYS A 299 11.01 5.63 -7.06
C CYS A 299 9.86 5.27 -8.02
N GLY A 300 8.81 6.09 -8.04
CA GLY A 300 7.66 5.91 -8.95
C GLY A 300 8.06 5.93 -10.42
N VAL A 301 8.91 6.87 -10.84
CA VAL A 301 9.40 6.97 -12.23
C VAL A 301 10.23 5.74 -12.62
N TRP A 302 11.14 5.28 -11.76
CA TRP A 302 11.87 4.04 -12.02
C TRP A 302 10.92 2.84 -12.09
N THR A 303 9.95 2.77 -11.18
CA THR A 303 8.92 1.73 -11.17
C THR A 303 8.14 1.72 -12.48
N LEU A 304 7.74 2.89 -12.98
CA LEU A 304 7.07 3.06 -14.26
C LEU A 304 7.94 2.56 -15.42
N PHE A 305 9.21 2.97 -15.51
CA PHE A 305 10.08 2.52 -16.60
C PHE A 305 10.30 1.00 -16.58
N HIS A 306 10.55 0.42 -15.41
CA HIS A 306 10.69 -1.04 -15.27
C HIS A 306 9.39 -1.76 -15.62
N THR A 307 8.24 -1.24 -15.20
CA THR A 307 6.91 -1.78 -15.49
C THR A 307 6.63 -1.79 -17.01
N LEU A 308 6.94 -0.70 -17.71
CA LEU A 308 6.83 -0.64 -19.17
C LEU A 308 7.76 -1.64 -19.85
N SER A 309 8.98 -1.79 -19.33
CA SER A 309 10.01 -2.63 -19.94
C SER A 309 9.70 -4.14 -19.89
N VAL A 310 8.90 -4.58 -18.92
CA VAL A 310 8.51 -5.99 -18.77
C VAL A 310 7.08 -6.27 -19.24
N SER A 311 6.39 -5.27 -19.76
CA SER A 311 5.02 -5.38 -20.23
C SER A 311 4.96 -6.24 -21.50
N GLU A 312 4.17 -7.31 -21.47
CA GLU A 312 4.00 -8.22 -22.60
C GLU A 312 2.79 -7.81 -23.43
N VAL A 313 2.97 -6.84 -24.33
CA VAL A 313 1.91 -6.40 -25.26
C VAL A 313 1.97 -7.23 -26.53
N LYS A 314 0.93 -8.03 -26.76
CA LYS A 314 0.72 -8.79 -28.01
C LYS A 314 -0.29 -8.05 -28.88
N SER A 315 0.20 -7.08 -29.66
CA SER A 315 -0.62 -6.27 -30.57
C SER A 315 0.20 -5.93 -31.82
N ASP A 316 -0.46 -5.80 -32.97
CA ASP A 316 0.15 -5.28 -34.20
C ASP A 316 0.60 -3.81 -34.06
N THR A 317 0.07 -3.12 -33.04
CA THR A 317 0.44 -1.74 -32.68
C THR A 317 1.51 -1.66 -31.58
N ALA A 318 2.08 -2.79 -31.16
CA ALA A 318 3.11 -2.81 -30.14
C ALA A 318 4.36 -2.04 -30.59
N LEU A 319 4.87 -1.18 -29.71
CA LEU A 319 6.11 -0.45 -29.97
C LEU A 319 7.31 -1.39 -29.99
N LYS A 320 8.25 -1.09 -30.87
CA LYS A 320 9.58 -1.70 -30.87
C LYS A 320 10.36 -1.27 -29.64
N PRO A 321 11.34 -2.08 -29.18
CA PRO A 321 12.22 -1.72 -28.08
C PRO A 321 12.83 -0.32 -28.19
N SER A 322 13.37 0.02 -29.36
CA SER A 322 13.98 1.33 -29.61
C SER A 322 13.00 2.50 -29.46
N GLU A 323 11.73 2.31 -29.82
CA GLU A 323 10.68 3.33 -29.69
C GLU A 323 10.34 3.58 -28.21
N ILE A 324 10.28 2.53 -27.38
CA ILE A 324 10.07 2.65 -25.93
C ILE A 324 11.26 3.37 -25.29
N MET A 325 12.49 2.99 -25.65
CA MET A 325 13.72 3.63 -25.13
C MET A 325 13.78 5.11 -25.54
N ALA A 326 13.40 5.44 -26.77
CA ALA A 326 13.32 6.80 -27.26
C ALA A 326 12.25 7.62 -26.50
N ALA A 327 11.08 7.04 -26.22
CA ALA A 327 10.03 7.68 -25.44
C ALA A 327 10.50 7.98 -24.00
N ILE A 328 11.14 7.02 -23.32
CA ILE A 328 11.75 7.22 -21.99
C ILE A 328 12.80 8.34 -22.04
N ARG A 329 13.65 8.34 -23.07
CA ARG A 329 14.66 9.38 -23.26
C ARG A 329 14.05 10.77 -23.43
N LEU A 330 13.02 10.90 -24.28
CA LEU A 330 12.31 12.17 -24.49
C LEU A 330 11.62 12.63 -23.21
N PHE A 331 11.00 11.72 -22.47
CA PHE A 331 10.44 12.02 -21.16
C PHE A 331 11.49 12.62 -20.22
N VAL A 332 12.66 11.99 -20.09
CA VAL A 332 13.72 12.50 -19.22
C VAL A 332 14.22 13.86 -19.70
N LYS A 333 14.40 14.04 -21.01
CA LYS A 333 14.87 15.30 -21.62
C LYS A 333 13.93 16.49 -21.36
N TYR A 334 12.61 16.27 -21.40
CA TYR A 334 11.66 17.39 -21.37
C TYR A 334 10.88 17.51 -20.05
N PHE A 335 10.66 16.42 -19.31
CA PHE A 335 9.72 16.43 -18.17
C PHE A 335 10.33 16.03 -16.83
N PHE A 336 11.51 15.40 -16.81
CA PHE A 336 12.18 15.08 -15.55
C PHE A 336 12.98 16.28 -15.03
N SER A 337 12.51 16.88 -13.94
CA SER A 337 12.95 18.20 -13.50
C SER A 337 14.16 18.23 -12.57
N CYS A 338 14.75 17.10 -12.17
CA CYS A 338 16.07 17.11 -11.52
C CYS A 338 17.15 17.39 -12.59
N GLU A 339 17.68 18.62 -12.65
CA GLU A 339 18.60 19.05 -13.73
C GLU A 339 19.84 18.15 -13.81
N GLU A 340 20.47 17.82 -12.68
CA GLU A 340 21.67 16.99 -12.65
C GLU A 340 21.39 15.52 -12.98
N CYS A 341 20.25 14.99 -12.54
CA CYS A 341 19.82 13.64 -12.89
C CYS A 341 19.55 13.52 -14.40
N GLN A 342 18.83 14.50 -14.95
CA GLN A 342 18.58 14.62 -16.38
C GLN A 342 19.90 14.71 -17.13
N ARG A 343 20.82 15.60 -16.75
CA ARG A 343 22.13 15.74 -17.40
C ARG A 343 22.91 14.42 -17.43
N HIS A 344 23.01 13.71 -16.30
CA HIS A 344 23.68 12.41 -16.25
C HIS A 344 23.01 11.37 -17.16
N PHE A 345 21.68 11.31 -17.15
CA PHE A 345 20.93 10.39 -18.02
C PHE A 345 21.17 10.69 -19.50
N MET A 346 21.15 11.98 -19.88
CA MET A 346 21.35 12.42 -21.25
C MET A 346 22.79 12.17 -21.73
N MET A 347 23.78 12.31 -20.85
CA MET A 347 25.18 11.96 -21.15
C MET A 347 25.39 10.45 -21.31
N ALA A 348 24.69 9.64 -20.51
CA ALA A 348 24.74 8.18 -20.63
C ALA A 348 23.99 7.65 -21.86
N ASN A 349 23.06 8.43 -22.41
CA ASN A 349 22.23 8.09 -23.56
C ASN A 349 22.25 9.21 -24.61
N PRO A 350 23.40 9.49 -25.24
CA PRO A 350 23.48 10.51 -26.27
C PRO A 350 22.64 10.12 -27.50
N GLU A 351 22.32 11.08 -28.35
CA GLU A 351 21.55 10.85 -29.57
C GLU A 351 22.22 9.84 -30.52
N SER A 352 23.55 9.83 -30.56
CA SER A 352 24.35 8.85 -31.31
C SER A 352 24.19 7.39 -30.82
N LEU A 353 23.61 7.19 -29.63
CA LEU A 353 23.30 5.84 -29.14
C LEU A 353 21.97 5.32 -29.73
N LEU A 354 21.07 6.19 -30.18
CA LEU A 354 19.73 5.79 -30.64
C LEU A 354 19.79 4.83 -31.83
N GLU A 355 20.69 5.06 -32.79
CA GLU A 355 20.89 4.15 -33.93
C GLU A 355 21.27 2.74 -33.46
N LYS A 356 22.18 2.62 -32.48
CA LYS A 356 22.55 1.32 -31.90
C LYS A 356 21.39 0.66 -31.15
N LEU A 357 20.50 1.44 -30.54
CA LEU A 357 19.32 0.88 -29.88
C LEU A 357 18.33 0.26 -30.89
N THR A 358 18.31 0.73 -32.14
CA THR A 358 17.49 0.07 -33.19
C THR A 358 17.98 -1.32 -33.54
N GLU A 359 19.28 -1.61 -33.34
CA GLU A 359 19.82 -2.97 -33.52
C GLU A 359 19.21 -3.94 -32.48
N SER A 360 18.86 -3.42 -31.30
CA SER A 360 18.23 -4.18 -30.22
C SER A 360 16.75 -4.51 -30.47
N ASP A 361 16.14 -4.00 -31.55
CA ASP A 361 14.74 -4.32 -31.89
C ASP A 361 14.56 -5.82 -32.16
N ALA A 362 15.60 -6.48 -32.70
CA ALA A 362 15.59 -7.91 -32.97
C ALA A 362 15.57 -8.77 -31.69
N GLU A 363 15.99 -8.23 -30.55
CA GLU A 363 15.96 -8.89 -29.24
C GLU A 363 14.58 -8.81 -28.56
N GLY A 364 13.66 -8.00 -29.12
CA GLY A 364 12.31 -7.81 -28.60
C GLY A 364 12.27 -7.14 -27.22
N PRO A 365 11.19 -7.32 -26.44
CA PRO A 365 10.99 -6.63 -25.15
C PRO A 365 12.12 -6.82 -24.13
N ARG A 366 12.92 -7.89 -24.24
CA ARG A 366 14.10 -8.13 -23.40
C ARG A 366 15.08 -6.97 -23.42
N ALA A 367 15.31 -6.36 -24.59
CA ALA A 367 16.29 -5.28 -24.74
C ALA A 367 15.98 -4.08 -23.84
N VAL A 368 14.70 -3.69 -23.77
CA VAL A 368 14.26 -2.56 -22.92
C VAL A 368 14.51 -2.87 -21.45
N ALA A 369 14.13 -4.07 -20.99
CA ALA A 369 14.28 -4.48 -19.60
C ALA A 369 15.74 -4.50 -19.16
N ILE A 370 16.64 -5.06 -19.97
CA ILE A 370 18.07 -5.09 -19.66
C ILE A 370 18.70 -3.70 -19.73
N TRP A 371 18.32 -2.87 -20.71
CA TRP A 371 18.82 -1.50 -20.83
C TRP A 371 18.46 -0.66 -19.60
N ILE A 372 17.18 -0.65 -19.20
CA ILE A 372 16.74 0.13 -18.05
C ILE A 372 17.33 -0.41 -16.73
N TRP A 373 17.49 -1.72 -16.61
CA TRP A 373 18.16 -2.37 -15.47
C TRP A 373 19.64 -1.99 -15.35
N LYS A 374 20.40 -2.02 -16.45
CA LYS A 374 21.80 -1.56 -16.48
C LYS A 374 21.88 -0.08 -16.11
N MET A 375 20.96 0.74 -16.61
CA MET A 375 20.91 2.17 -16.30
C MET A 375 20.66 2.42 -14.81
N HIS A 376 19.67 1.74 -14.24
CA HIS A 376 19.32 1.86 -12.83
C HIS A 376 20.51 1.44 -11.93
N ASN A 377 21.20 0.35 -12.27
CA ASN A 377 22.36 -0.08 -11.49
C ASN A 377 23.60 0.82 -11.63
N LYS A 378 23.79 1.49 -12.78
CA LYS A 378 24.80 2.55 -12.90
C LYS A 378 24.50 3.69 -11.92
N VAL A 379 23.23 4.08 -11.78
CA VAL A 379 22.80 5.09 -10.80
C VAL A 379 23.01 4.58 -9.37
N ASN A 380 22.61 3.34 -9.07
CA ASN A 380 22.83 2.73 -7.75
C ASN A 380 24.31 2.79 -7.35
N LYS A 381 25.22 2.43 -8.26
CA LYS A 381 26.67 2.51 -8.02
C LYS A 381 27.13 3.93 -7.67
N VAL A 382 26.65 4.95 -8.39
CA VAL A 382 26.99 6.37 -8.11
C VAL A 382 26.45 6.80 -6.75
N LEU A 383 25.23 6.39 -6.41
CA LEU A 383 24.58 6.68 -5.12
C LEU A 383 25.04 5.76 -3.98
N LYS A 384 25.96 4.83 -4.25
CA LYS A 384 26.47 3.82 -3.31
C LYS A 384 25.39 2.87 -2.75
N TYR A 385 24.33 2.63 -3.52
CA TYR A 385 23.38 1.54 -3.29
C TYR A 385 23.92 0.21 -3.82
N ASN A 386 23.40 -0.90 -3.28
CA ASN A 386 23.72 -2.24 -3.75
C ASN A 386 23.24 -2.46 -5.19
N GLN A 387 23.96 -3.29 -5.94
CA GLN A 387 23.47 -3.78 -7.23
C GLN A 387 22.21 -4.61 -7.03
N TRP A 388 21.18 -4.36 -7.84
CA TRP A 388 19.88 -5.01 -7.79
C TRP A 388 19.64 -5.88 -9.04
N PRO A 389 19.20 -7.15 -8.92
CA PRO A 389 19.07 -7.89 -7.67
C PRO A 389 20.41 -8.11 -6.97
N THR A 390 20.39 -8.27 -5.66
CA THR A 390 21.56 -8.76 -4.91
C THR A 390 21.81 -10.22 -5.25
N LEU A 391 23.01 -10.73 -4.92
CA LEU A 391 23.34 -12.15 -5.08
C LEU A 391 22.40 -13.06 -4.28
N GLU A 392 21.95 -12.61 -3.11
CA GLU A 392 20.99 -13.33 -2.25
C GLU A 392 19.62 -13.45 -2.93
N ASN A 393 19.12 -12.38 -3.54
CA ASN A 393 17.80 -12.36 -4.17
C ASN A 393 17.77 -13.11 -5.51
N CYS A 394 18.88 -13.14 -6.24
CA CYS A 394 19.00 -13.90 -7.48
C CYS A 394 20.41 -14.48 -7.67
N PRO A 395 20.71 -15.63 -7.04
CA PRO A 395 22.02 -16.27 -7.18
C PRO A 395 22.33 -16.69 -8.63
N LYS A 396 21.29 -17.02 -9.41
CA LYS A 396 21.42 -17.42 -10.81
C LYS A 396 21.71 -16.26 -11.76
N CYS A 397 21.49 -15.01 -11.34
CA CYS A 397 21.68 -13.83 -12.17
C CYS A 397 23.17 -13.52 -12.45
N TYR A 398 24.08 -14.13 -11.69
CA TYR A 398 25.51 -13.80 -11.69
C TYR A 398 26.39 -15.04 -11.79
N VAL A 399 27.59 -14.87 -12.33
CA VAL A 399 28.64 -15.89 -12.25
C VAL A 399 29.07 -16.08 -10.80
N ASN A 400 29.21 -17.33 -10.38
CA ASN A 400 29.62 -17.67 -9.01
C ASN A 400 31.16 -17.73 -8.92
N ASP A 401 31.79 -16.57 -8.77
CA ASP A 401 33.25 -16.40 -8.74
C ASP A 401 33.78 -15.72 -7.45
N SER A 402 32.91 -15.47 -6.46
CA SER A 402 33.24 -14.77 -5.19
C SER A 402 33.73 -13.33 -5.34
N GLU A 403 33.81 -12.80 -6.57
CA GLU A 403 34.21 -11.43 -6.84
C GLU A 403 33.03 -10.46 -6.65
N PRO A 404 33.28 -9.18 -6.29
CA PRO A 404 32.21 -8.19 -6.14
C PRO A 404 31.34 -8.09 -7.39
N LEU A 405 30.02 -7.90 -7.20
CA LEU A 405 29.09 -7.74 -8.33
C LEU A 405 29.51 -6.55 -9.21
N ASP A 406 29.54 -6.78 -10.52
CA ASP A 406 29.75 -5.75 -11.51
C ASP A 406 28.75 -5.86 -12.67
N LEU A 407 28.78 -4.87 -13.57
CA LEU A 407 27.93 -4.81 -14.76
C LEU A 407 28.65 -5.32 -16.03
N ASN A 408 29.73 -6.09 -15.89
CA ASN A 408 30.42 -6.70 -17.02
C ASN A 408 29.52 -7.75 -17.67
N PRO A 409 29.17 -7.63 -18.96
CA PRO A 409 28.31 -8.62 -19.63
C PRO A 409 28.79 -10.07 -19.50
N ALA A 410 30.11 -10.30 -19.39
CA ALA A 410 30.67 -11.65 -19.20
C ALA A 410 30.37 -12.29 -17.83
N ARG A 411 29.91 -11.50 -16.85
CA ARG A 411 29.60 -11.94 -15.49
C ARG A 411 28.09 -11.94 -15.19
N LEU A 412 27.26 -11.63 -16.18
CA LEU A 412 25.81 -11.48 -16.04
C LEU A 412 25.06 -12.58 -16.80
N HIS A 413 24.10 -13.22 -16.13
CA HIS A 413 23.12 -14.08 -16.78
C HIS A 413 21.85 -13.27 -17.04
N GLU A 414 21.82 -12.57 -18.18
CA GLU A 414 20.74 -11.63 -18.50
C GLU A 414 19.35 -12.26 -18.60
N GLU A 415 19.25 -13.54 -18.97
CA GLU A 415 17.97 -14.25 -18.99
C GLU A 415 17.42 -14.48 -17.59
N ASP A 416 18.26 -14.88 -16.63
CA ASP A 416 17.86 -15.03 -15.24
C ASP A 416 17.50 -13.67 -14.61
N ILE A 417 18.21 -12.60 -14.98
CA ILE A 417 17.87 -11.22 -14.60
C ILE A 417 16.49 -10.85 -15.16
N LEU A 418 16.22 -11.13 -16.43
CA LEU A 418 14.92 -10.84 -17.03
C LEU A 418 13.79 -11.60 -16.33
N VAL A 419 13.98 -12.89 -16.04
CA VAL A 419 13.02 -13.70 -15.28
C VAL A 419 12.75 -13.08 -13.92
N PHE A 420 13.81 -12.64 -13.21
CA PHE A 420 13.68 -11.96 -11.93
C PHE A 420 12.89 -10.65 -12.06
N LEU A 421 13.20 -9.79 -13.04
CA LEU A 421 12.48 -8.53 -13.26
C LEU A 421 10.99 -8.76 -13.54
N LYS A 422 10.68 -9.71 -14.42
CA LYS A 422 9.29 -10.11 -14.71
C LYS A 422 8.57 -10.63 -13.47
N SER A 423 9.25 -11.41 -12.62
CA SER A 423 8.68 -11.93 -11.38
C SER A 423 8.26 -10.84 -10.38
N LEU A 424 8.83 -9.63 -10.48
CA LEU A 424 8.53 -8.52 -9.58
C LEU A 424 7.53 -7.51 -10.13
N MET A 425 7.39 -7.40 -11.45
CA MET A 425 6.76 -6.25 -12.10
C MET A 425 5.72 -6.64 -13.15
N ALA A 426 5.83 -7.83 -13.75
CA ALA A 426 4.91 -8.23 -14.82
C ALA A 426 3.55 -8.61 -14.22
N VAL A 427 2.52 -7.83 -14.58
CA VAL A 427 1.11 -8.10 -14.27
C VAL A 427 0.43 -8.58 -15.54
N ARG A 428 -0.11 -9.80 -15.52
CA ARG A 428 -0.73 -10.45 -16.69
C ARG A 428 -2.26 -10.40 -16.61
N GLN A 429 -2.91 -10.40 -17.78
CA GLN A 429 -4.37 -10.42 -17.86
C GLN A 429 -5.00 -11.62 -17.14
N ALA A 430 -4.35 -12.79 -17.19
CA ALA A 430 -4.79 -13.98 -16.45
C ALA A 430 -4.69 -13.80 -14.92
N GLU A 431 -3.73 -12.99 -14.46
CA GLU A 431 -3.55 -12.67 -13.05
C GLU A 431 -4.65 -11.72 -12.55
N LYS A 432 -5.28 -10.86 -13.39
CA LYS A 432 -6.48 -10.07 -13.02
C LYS A 432 -7.61 -10.93 -12.42
N LYS A 433 -7.78 -12.16 -12.92
CA LYS A 433 -8.82 -13.09 -12.45
C LYS A 433 -8.57 -13.63 -11.04
N LEU A 434 -7.38 -13.46 -10.46
CA LEU A 434 -7.04 -13.93 -9.11
C LEU A 434 -7.18 -12.83 -8.03
N ILE A 435 -7.56 -11.60 -8.41
CA ILE A 435 -7.16 -10.40 -7.66
C ILE A 435 -8.33 -9.58 -7.14
N VAL A 436 -9.59 -9.78 -7.54
CA VAL A 436 -10.68 -8.99 -6.94
C VAL A 436 -11.75 -9.92 -6.40
N ALA A 437 -11.76 -10.00 -5.08
CA ALA A 437 -12.82 -10.62 -4.33
C ALA A 437 -13.08 -9.84 -3.03
N ALA A 438 -12.89 -8.53 -3.04
CA ALA A 438 -13.14 -7.68 -1.89
C ALA A 438 -13.67 -6.30 -2.29
N ALA A 439 -14.19 -5.57 -1.31
CA ALA A 439 -14.58 -4.17 -1.43
C ALA A 439 -14.33 -3.41 -0.12
N LYS A 440 -14.18 -2.08 -0.22
CA LYS A 440 -14.10 -1.12 0.88
C LYS A 440 -15.14 -0.03 0.64
N ASN A 441 -16.05 0.20 1.60
CA ASN A 441 -17.06 1.27 1.56
C ASN A 441 -17.79 1.37 0.20
N GLY A 442 -18.28 0.25 -0.32
CA GLY A 442 -18.99 0.20 -1.60
C GLY A 442 -18.11 0.15 -2.86
N LEU A 443 -16.78 0.20 -2.73
CA LEU A 443 -15.85 0.19 -3.86
C LEU A 443 -15.07 -1.12 -3.91
N ALA A 444 -15.05 -1.78 -5.07
CA ALA A 444 -14.27 -3.00 -5.26
C ALA A 444 -12.76 -2.72 -5.08
N ILE A 445 -12.08 -3.57 -4.32
CA ILE A 445 -10.64 -3.45 -4.07
C ILE A 445 -9.92 -4.75 -4.43
N PRO A 446 -8.66 -4.68 -4.89
CA PRO A 446 -7.83 -5.86 -5.07
C PRO A 446 -7.67 -6.67 -3.76
N CYS A 447 -7.91 -7.98 -3.82
CA CYS A 447 -7.64 -8.96 -2.80
C CYS A 447 -7.30 -10.32 -3.44
N ASP A 448 -6.14 -10.86 -3.07
CA ASP A 448 -5.60 -12.17 -3.49
C ASP A 448 -5.33 -13.11 -2.31
N VAL A 449 -5.71 -12.68 -1.11
CA VAL A 449 -5.52 -13.42 0.14
C VAL A 449 -6.83 -14.06 0.61
N ASP A 450 -6.74 -15.11 1.41
CA ASP A 450 -7.92 -15.73 2.01
C ASP A 450 -8.60 -14.82 3.05
N ALA A 451 -9.83 -15.16 3.43
CA ALA A 451 -10.62 -14.37 4.39
C ALA A 451 -9.93 -14.12 5.74
N THR A 452 -9.13 -15.06 6.25
CA THR A 452 -8.41 -14.88 7.53
C THR A 452 -7.30 -13.86 7.34
N SER A 453 -6.48 -14.04 6.31
CA SER A 453 -5.40 -13.12 5.95
C SER A 453 -5.94 -11.72 5.67
N PHE A 454 -7.08 -11.61 4.99
CA PHE A 454 -7.80 -10.36 4.74
C PHE A 454 -8.21 -9.66 6.05
N LEU A 455 -8.80 -10.38 7.01
CA LEU A 455 -9.17 -9.77 8.30
C LEU A 455 -7.95 -9.30 9.10
N LEU A 456 -6.81 -9.98 8.96
CA LEU A 456 -5.56 -9.66 9.67
C LEU A 456 -4.81 -8.47 9.08
N SER A 457 -4.96 -8.21 7.78
CA SER A 457 -4.33 -7.10 7.06
C SER A 457 -4.97 -5.73 7.33
N HIS A 458 -6.10 -5.70 8.05
CA HIS A 458 -6.83 -4.47 8.37
C HIS A 458 -6.84 -4.18 9.88
N PRO A 459 -7.17 -2.95 10.30
CA PRO A 459 -7.30 -2.60 11.71
C PRO A 459 -8.28 -3.51 12.48
N ARG A 460 -8.09 -3.61 13.81
CA ARG A 460 -9.00 -4.36 14.69
C ARG A 460 -10.42 -3.81 14.56
N GLY A 461 -11.41 -4.71 14.47
CA GLY A 461 -12.80 -4.33 14.24
C GLY A 461 -13.79 -5.46 14.46
N ALA A 462 -15.07 -5.11 14.44
CA ALA A 462 -16.17 -6.05 14.53
C ALA A 462 -16.36 -6.73 13.16
N TYR A 463 -16.50 -8.05 13.14
CA TYR A 463 -16.65 -8.77 11.88
C TYR A 463 -17.78 -9.81 11.90
N THR A 464 -18.25 -10.18 10.72
CA THR A 464 -19.25 -11.23 10.52
C THR A 464 -18.78 -12.12 9.36
N ALA A 465 -19.03 -13.43 9.47
CA ALA A 465 -18.84 -14.37 8.38
C ALA A 465 -20.20 -15.01 8.09
N ALA A 466 -20.66 -14.86 6.85
CA ALA A 466 -21.93 -15.36 6.32
C ALA A 466 -21.67 -16.35 5.19
N ARG A 467 -22.68 -17.16 4.88
CA ARG A 467 -22.67 -18.05 3.72
C ARG A 467 -23.78 -17.68 2.76
N THR A 468 -23.52 -17.86 1.47
CA THR A 468 -24.59 -17.81 0.49
C THR A 468 -25.34 -19.13 0.40
N VAL A 469 -26.55 -19.02 -0.13
CA VAL A 469 -27.43 -20.11 -0.55
C VAL A 469 -28.02 -19.72 -1.90
N GLU A 470 -27.99 -20.66 -2.85
CA GLU A 470 -28.39 -20.42 -4.24
C GLU A 470 -27.65 -19.23 -4.87
N GLN A 471 -26.44 -18.92 -4.39
CA GLN A 471 -25.57 -17.82 -4.84
C GLN A 471 -26.10 -16.39 -4.64
N THR A 472 -27.42 -16.18 -4.52
CA THR A 472 -28.06 -14.87 -4.42
C THR A 472 -28.53 -14.53 -3.01
N LYS A 473 -28.75 -15.55 -2.17
CA LYS A 473 -29.27 -15.38 -0.82
C LYS A 473 -28.17 -15.53 0.22
N ILE A 474 -28.35 -14.88 1.37
CA ILE A 474 -27.53 -15.08 2.56
C ILE A 474 -28.37 -15.81 3.61
N PHE A 475 -27.82 -16.90 4.17
CA PHE A 475 -28.44 -17.60 5.29
C PHE A 475 -28.50 -16.69 6.52
N ASP A 476 -29.70 -16.46 7.05
CA ASP A 476 -29.95 -15.65 8.25
C ASP A 476 -29.27 -14.26 8.21
N TYR A 477 -29.56 -13.51 7.14
CA TYR A 477 -28.98 -12.20 6.88
C TYR A 477 -29.16 -11.23 8.06
N GLU A 478 -30.35 -11.22 8.67
CA GLU A 478 -30.67 -10.33 9.79
C GLU A 478 -29.83 -10.63 11.03
N ALA A 479 -29.53 -11.90 11.34
CA ALA A 479 -28.62 -12.22 12.43
C ALA A 479 -27.18 -11.76 12.14
N HIS A 480 -26.76 -11.76 10.87
CA HIS A 480 -25.43 -11.28 10.49
C HIS A 480 -25.29 -9.76 10.65
N VAL A 481 -26.31 -8.97 10.30
CA VAL A 481 -26.33 -7.52 10.54
C VAL A 481 -26.37 -7.21 12.03
N ARG A 482 -27.26 -7.86 12.78
CA ARG A 482 -27.36 -7.70 14.24
C ARG A 482 -26.03 -7.98 14.92
N ARG A 483 -25.33 -9.04 14.52
CA ARG A 483 -24.01 -9.40 15.06
C ARG A 483 -22.95 -8.32 14.81
N LEU A 484 -22.95 -7.67 13.64
CA LEU A 484 -22.04 -6.55 13.37
C LEU A 484 -22.34 -5.38 14.30
N VAL A 485 -23.61 -5.04 14.48
CA VAL A 485 -24.07 -3.95 15.36
C VAL A 485 -23.66 -4.23 16.81
N GLU A 486 -24.04 -5.38 17.34
CA GLU A 486 -23.77 -5.78 18.73
C GLU A 486 -22.26 -5.87 19.01
N SER A 487 -21.49 -6.45 18.08
CA SER A 487 -20.03 -6.52 18.22
C SER A 487 -19.38 -5.14 18.17
N THR A 488 -19.86 -4.24 17.31
CA THR A 488 -19.36 -2.85 17.24
C THR A 488 -19.59 -2.12 18.55
N ILE A 489 -20.77 -2.27 19.15
CA ILE A 489 -21.12 -1.65 20.44
C ILE A 489 -20.27 -2.26 21.57
N ALA A 490 -20.18 -3.59 21.63
CA ALA A 490 -19.41 -4.28 22.65
C ALA A 490 -17.90 -3.96 22.60
N MET A 491 -17.38 -3.55 21.45
CA MET A 491 -15.99 -3.11 21.28
C MET A 491 -15.78 -1.62 21.61
N GLN A 492 -16.85 -0.83 21.76
CA GLN A 492 -16.79 0.61 22.07
C GLN A 492 -17.43 0.91 23.44
N THR A 493 -16.98 0.22 24.49
CA THR A 493 -17.59 0.24 25.83
C THR A 493 -17.63 1.63 26.49
N GLU A 494 -16.78 2.56 26.06
CA GLU A 494 -16.75 3.94 26.58
C GLU A 494 -17.85 4.83 25.99
N LYS A 495 -18.51 4.40 24.90
CA LYS A 495 -19.54 5.18 24.20
C LYS A 495 -20.91 4.55 24.43
N GLN A 496 -21.87 5.32 24.95
CA GLN A 496 -23.26 4.89 25.08
C GLN A 496 -23.98 4.90 23.72
N LEU A 497 -23.61 3.96 22.85
CA LEU A 497 -24.18 3.83 21.50
C LEU A 497 -25.53 3.10 21.55
N SER A 498 -26.53 3.66 20.87
CA SER A 498 -27.83 3.00 20.67
C SER A 498 -27.74 1.97 19.54
N PRO A 499 -28.19 0.71 19.74
CA PRO A 499 -28.25 -0.30 18.68
C PRO A 499 -28.94 0.16 17.40
N SER A 500 -30.07 0.86 17.53
CA SER A 500 -30.82 1.37 16.38
C SER A 500 -30.04 2.44 15.59
N ALA A 501 -29.25 3.27 16.27
CA ALA A 501 -28.45 4.29 15.61
C ALA A 501 -27.26 3.67 14.85
N VAL A 502 -26.59 2.70 15.46
CA VAL A 502 -25.48 1.96 14.84
C VAL A 502 -25.97 1.17 13.62
N GLU A 503 -27.12 0.50 13.71
CA GLU A 503 -27.70 -0.24 12.60
C GLU A 503 -28.08 0.68 11.42
N LYS A 504 -28.73 1.82 11.72
CA LYS A 504 -29.12 2.81 10.71
C LYS A 504 -27.94 3.31 9.88
N GLU A 505 -26.76 3.42 10.51
CA GLU A 505 -25.51 3.82 9.86
C GLU A 505 -24.86 2.65 9.10
N LEU A 506 -24.68 1.50 9.76
CA LEU A 506 -23.87 0.41 9.21
C LEU A 506 -24.59 -0.42 8.14
N ARG A 507 -25.91 -0.63 8.24
CA ARG A 507 -26.66 -1.52 7.33
C ARG A 507 -26.51 -1.11 5.85
N PRO A 508 -26.86 0.12 5.42
CA PRO A 508 -26.80 0.48 4.00
C PRO A 508 -25.37 0.38 3.43
N ARG A 509 -24.38 0.84 4.20
CA ARG A 509 -22.96 0.79 3.80
C ARG A 509 -22.42 -0.63 3.73
N THR A 510 -22.89 -1.51 4.63
CA THR A 510 -22.57 -2.95 4.60
C THR A 510 -23.14 -3.61 3.36
N GLU A 511 -24.41 -3.35 3.04
CA GLU A 511 -25.08 -3.86 1.84
C GLU A 511 -24.36 -3.42 0.56
N GLU A 512 -24.08 -2.13 0.43
CA GLU A 512 -23.35 -1.57 -0.70
C GLU A 512 -21.98 -2.23 -0.87
N THR A 513 -21.23 -2.39 0.22
CA THR A 513 -19.90 -3.03 0.20
C THR A 513 -19.98 -4.51 -0.17
N MET A 514 -20.98 -5.25 0.32
CA MET A 514 -21.18 -6.65 -0.06
C MET A 514 -21.54 -6.79 -1.55
N ILE A 515 -22.42 -5.94 -2.06
CA ILE A 515 -22.83 -5.94 -3.47
C ILE A 515 -21.63 -5.63 -4.37
N ALA A 516 -20.82 -4.62 -4.02
CA ALA A 516 -19.61 -4.28 -4.77
C ALA A 516 -18.59 -5.44 -4.82
N ALA A 517 -18.34 -6.09 -3.68
CA ALA A 517 -17.43 -7.23 -3.63
C ALA A 517 -17.95 -8.43 -4.44
N MET A 518 -19.25 -8.72 -4.36
CA MET A 518 -19.88 -9.82 -5.10
C MET A 518 -19.91 -9.54 -6.61
N ALA A 519 -20.22 -8.31 -7.03
CA ALA A 519 -20.19 -7.91 -8.43
C ALA A 519 -18.78 -8.06 -9.02
N ALA A 520 -17.76 -7.60 -8.30
CA ALA A 520 -16.37 -7.78 -8.69
C ALA A 520 -16.00 -9.27 -8.81
N PHE A 521 -16.39 -10.07 -7.83
CA PHE A 521 -16.16 -11.52 -7.83
C PHE A 521 -16.79 -12.21 -9.05
N LYS A 522 -18.08 -11.97 -9.31
CA LYS A 522 -18.82 -12.56 -10.45
C LYS A 522 -18.25 -12.14 -11.81
N THR A 523 -17.68 -10.93 -11.91
CA THR A 523 -17.08 -10.44 -13.16
C THR A 523 -15.76 -11.14 -13.49
N LEU A 524 -15.07 -11.69 -12.49
CA LEU A 524 -13.70 -12.19 -12.63
C LEU A 524 -13.59 -13.71 -12.59
N HIS A 525 -14.55 -14.37 -11.95
CA HIS A 525 -14.56 -15.81 -11.77
C HIS A 525 -15.71 -16.45 -12.55
N GLU A 526 -15.39 -17.44 -13.39
CA GLU A 526 -16.39 -18.39 -13.88
C GLU A 526 -16.70 -19.36 -12.74
N VAL A 527 -17.93 -19.30 -12.23
CA VAL A 527 -18.33 -20.10 -11.07
C VAL A 527 -19.26 -21.23 -11.50
N GLN A 528 -19.05 -22.42 -10.95
CA GLN A 528 -19.97 -23.54 -11.09
C GLN A 528 -21.35 -23.18 -10.50
N LYS A 529 -22.41 -23.81 -11.02
CA LYS A 529 -23.80 -23.49 -10.68
C LYS A 529 -24.18 -23.76 -9.21
N ASP A 530 -23.48 -24.70 -8.57
CA ASP A 530 -23.71 -25.18 -7.20
C ASP A 530 -22.68 -24.67 -6.19
N GLN A 531 -21.72 -23.86 -6.63
CA GLN A 531 -20.69 -23.29 -5.77
C GLN A 531 -21.26 -22.13 -4.94
N GLU A 532 -21.13 -22.23 -3.62
CA GLU A 532 -21.52 -21.17 -2.67
C GLU A 532 -20.32 -20.33 -2.21
N TYR A 533 -20.59 -19.19 -1.60
CA TYR A 533 -19.59 -18.20 -1.21
C TYR A 533 -19.61 -17.91 0.29
N LYS A 534 -18.43 -17.61 0.83
CA LYS A 534 -18.22 -17.11 2.18
C LYS A 534 -18.07 -15.60 2.12
N ILE A 535 -18.99 -14.87 2.72
CA ILE A 535 -18.98 -13.41 2.78
C ILE A 535 -18.45 -13.00 4.14
N ASN A 536 -17.32 -12.31 4.19
CA ASN A 536 -16.76 -11.79 5.44
C ASN A 536 -16.84 -10.27 5.38
N VAL A 537 -17.52 -9.66 6.35
CA VAL A 537 -17.59 -8.20 6.48
C VAL A 537 -16.88 -7.79 7.77
N LEU A 538 -16.05 -6.75 7.69
CA LEU A 538 -15.31 -6.15 8.79
C LEU A 538 -15.67 -4.67 8.89
N VAL A 539 -15.98 -4.20 10.09
CA VAL A 539 -16.19 -2.80 10.44
C VAL A 539 -15.05 -2.39 11.38
N CYS A 540 -14.20 -1.47 10.95
CA CYS A 540 -13.03 -1.04 11.72
C CYS A 540 -12.80 0.49 11.59
N PRO A 541 -11.99 1.12 12.45
CA PRO A 541 -11.66 2.54 12.32
C PRO A 541 -10.96 2.85 10.99
N SER A 542 -11.25 4.00 10.38
CA SER A 542 -10.58 4.45 9.14
C SER A 542 -9.10 4.77 9.39
N GLU A 543 -8.23 4.41 8.43
CA GLU A 543 -6.77 4.53 8.56
C GLU A 543 -6.27 5.97 8.75
N ASP A 544 -6.98 6.97 8.22
CA ASP A 544 -6.59 8.39 8.27
C ASP A 544 -7.02 9.12 9.55
N LYS A 545 -7.80 8.48 10.43
CA LYS A 545 -8.36 9.11 11.63
C LYS A 545 -8.05 8.28 12.86
N VAL A 546 -6.87 8.54 13.42
CA VAL A 546 -6.31 7.84 14.60
C VAL A 546 -7.19 8.01 15.85
N ASP A 547 -7.99 9.08 15.92
CA ASP A 547 -8.96 9.34 16.99
C ASP A 547 -10.41 9.10 16.53
N GLY A 548 -10.75 7.90 16.06
CA GLY A 548 -12.11 7.53 15.59
C GLY A 548 -13.23 7.83 16.61
N GLN A 549 -13.67 9.08 16.66
CA GLN A 549 -14.57 9.62 17.68
C GLN A 549 -16.04 9.46 17.26
N VAL A 550 -16.34 9.31 15.96
CA VAL A 550 -17.70 9.17 15.41
C VAL A 550 -17.86 7.91 14.55
N LEU A 551 -19.04 7.27 14.56
CA LEU A 551 -19.36 6.10 13.71
C LEU A 551 -19.20 6.35 12.19
N GLY A 552 -19.20 7.61 11.75
CA GLY A 552 -18.91 8.00 10.36
C GLY A 552 -17.44 7.83 9.95
N ASP A 553 -16.53 7.65 10.92
CA ASP A 553 -15.09 7.47 10.70
C ASP A 553 -14.66 5.99 10.75
N THR A 554 -15.57 5.09 10.40
CA THR A 554 -15.28 3.65 10.26
C THR A 554 -15.24 3.24 8.80
N ASP A 555 -14.31 2.38 8.43
CA ASP A 555 -14.31 1.68 7.16
C ASP A 555 -15.06 0.35 7.26
N ILE A 556 -15.77 0.00 6.19
CA ILE A 556 -16.40 -1.30 6.02
C ILE A 556 -15.70 -2.03 4.89
N PHE A 557 -15.17 -3.19 5.21
CA PHE A 557 -14.53 -4.09 4.24
C PHE A 557 -15.38 -5.33 4.04
N CYS A 558 -15.47 -5.82 2.81
CA CYS A 558 -16.09 -7.10 2.48
C CYS A 558 -15.09 -7.96 1.69
N HIS A 559 -15.02 -9.24 2.00
CA HIS A 559 -14.30 -10.26 1.24
C HIS A 559 -15.26 -11.40 0.85
N VAL A 560 -15.23 -11.80 -0.42
CA VAL A 560 -15.96 -12.92 -1.00
C VAL A 560 -15.00 -14.07 -1.26
N GLY A 561 -15.18 -15.20 -0.58
CA GLY A 561 -14.39 -16.41 -0.83
C GLY A 561 -15.26 -17.56 -1.32
N LEU A 562 -14.67 -18.58 -1.93
CA LEU A 562 -15.37 -19.83 -2.22
C LEU A 562 -15.63 -20.61 -0.92
N LEU A 563 -16.83 -21.17 -0.76
CA LEU A 563 -17.09 -22.16 0.27
C LEU A 563 -16.67 -23.55 -0.22
N PRO A 564 -15.98 -24.34 0.61
CA PRO A 564 -15.77 -25.74 0.27
C PRO A 564 -17.11 -26.49 0.24
N PRO A 565 -17.21 -27.58 -0.54
CA PRO A 565 -18.37 -28.46 -0.51
C PRO A 565 -18.68 -28.92 0.91
N LEU A 566 -19.96 -29.04 1.24
CA LEU A 566 -20.37 -29.55 2.55
C LEU A 566 -19.96 -31.02 2.68
N ARG A 567 -19.20 -31.31 3.73
CA ARG A 567 -18.71 -32.66 4.03
C ARG A 567 -19.62 -33.32 5.05
N SER A 568 -19.72 -34.65 5.01
CA SER A 568 -20.43 -35.46 6.01
C SER A 568 -19.49 -36.40 6.76
N GLU A 569 -18.20 -36.40 6.40
CA GLU A 569 -17.19 -37.20 7.08
C GLU A 569 -16.95 -36.70 8.50
N MET A 570 -16.79 -37.63 9.44
CA MET A 570 -16.49 -37.30 10.83
C MET A 570 -15.03 -36.90 10.99
N VAL A 571 -14.77 -35.83 11.75
CA VAL A 571 -13.48 -35.14 11.82
C VAL A 571 -12.73 -35.39 13.15
N LYS A 572 -11.44 -35.09 13.20
CA LYS A 572 -10.69 -35.13 14.47
C LYS A 572 -10.70 -33.76 15.13
N LEU A 573 -10.89 -33.74 16.44
CA LEU A 573 -10.90 -32.55 17.28
C LEU A 573 -9.82 -32.67 18.36
N GLU A 574 -9.30 -31.53 18.81
CA GLU A 574 -8.32 -31.46 19.91
C GLU A 574 -8.77 -30.47 20.98
N VAL A 575 -8.56 -30.77 22.26
CA VAL A 575 -8.76 -29.85 23.38
C VAL A 575 -7.41 -29.23 23.76
N ALA A 576 -7.19 -27.98 23.35
CA ALA A 576 -5.93 -27.29 23.61
C ALA A 576 -6.07 -25.78 23.85
N GLY A 577 -7.28 -25.21 23.73
CA GLY A 577 -7.49 -23.78 23.82
C GLY A 577 -8.08 -23.33 25.16
N LEU A 578 -7.79 -22.08 25.53
CA LEU A 578 -8.45 -21.40 26.66
C LEU A 578 -9.72 -20.68 26.20
N PRO A 579 -10.70 -20.43 27.10
CA PRO A 579 -11.88 -19.64 26.79
C PRO A 579 -11.54 -18.26 26.23
N ARG A 580 -12.41 -17.73 25.37
CA ARG A 580 -12.24 -16.38 24.83
C ARG A 580 -12.43 -15.34 25.92
N HIS A 581 -11.55 -14.33 25.93
CA HIS A 581 -11.66 -13.21 26.87
C HIS A 581 -12.89 -12.31 26.56
N ASN A 582 -13.26 -12.16 25.28
CA ASN A 582 -14.39 -11.35 24.82
C ASN A 582 -15.36 -12.17 23.95
N ALA A 583 -15.98 -13.18 24.55
CA ALA A 583 -16.89 -14.08 23.83
C ALA A 583 -18.18 -13.41 23.33
N ALA A 584 -18.55 -12.26 23.91
CA ALA A 584 -19.76 -11.51 23.58
C ALA A 584 -19.67 -10.79 22.22
N ALA A 585 -18.47 -10.48 21.73
CA ALA A 585 -18.26 -9.78 20.47
C ALA A 585 -17.52 -10.66 19.46
N LYS A 586 -17.91 -10.58 18.19
CA LYS A 586 -17.13 -11.17 17.10
C LYS A 586 -16.03 -10.20 16.67
N ASP A 587 -15.00 -10.13 17.51
CA ASP A 587 -13.86 -9.21 17.41
C ASP A 587 -12.71 -9.82 16.57
N SER A 588 -12.16 -9.06 15.63
CA SER A 588 -11.03 -9.52 14.81
C SER A 588 -9.73 -9.71 15.60
N ALA A 589 -9.61 -9.20 16.84
CA ALA A 589 -8.53 -9.57 17.75
C ALA A 589 -8.48 -11.07 18.03
N TRP A 590 -9.64 -11.73 18.16
CA TRP A 590 -9.68 -13.19 18.33
C TRP A 590 -9.10 -13.93 17.12
N VAL A 591 -9.18 -13.36 15.92
CA VAL A 591 -8.55 -13.93 14.71
C VAL A 591 -7.03 -13.92 14.84
N ARG A 592 -6.44 -12.88 15.44
CA ARG A 592 -5.00 -12.82 15.75
C ARG A 592 -4.62 -13.84 16.82
N GLU A 593 -5.37 -13.88 17.93
CA GLU A 593 -5.10 -14.77 19.06
C GLU A 593 -5.18 -16.25 18.66
N ARG A 594 -6.24 -16.65 17.95
CA ARG A 594 -6.42 -18.05 17.55
C ARG A 594 -5.42 -18.49 16.49
N LYS A 595 -4.79 -17.58 15.75
CA LYS A 595 -3.76 -17.95 14.76
C LYS A 595 -2.63 -18.76 15.42
N ALA A 596 -2.19 -18.36 16.61
CA ALA A 596 -1.18 -19.09 17.37
C ALA A 596 -1.62 -20.49 17.81
N ILE A 597 -2.94 -20.71 17.97
CA ILE A 597 -3.50 -22.04 18.24
C ILE A 597 -3.41 -22.90 16.97
N TYR A 598 -3.85 -22.37 15.82
CA TYR A 598 -3.78 -23.06 14.53
C TYR A 598 -2.37 -23.38 14.09
N ASP A 599 -1.40 -22.48 14.31
CA ASP A 599 0.00 -22.70 13.95
C ASP A 599 0.62 -23.90 14.72
N ARG A 600 0.03 -24.29 15.86
CA ARG A 600 0.44 -25.46 16.66
C ARG A 600 -0.46 -26.68 16.45
N MET A 601 -1.58 -26.53 15.76
CA MET A 601 -2.56 -27.60 15.55
C MET A 601 -2.00 -28.64 14.58
N ALA A 602 -2.18 -29.93 14.90
CA ALA A 602 -1.74 -31.00 14.01
C ALA A 602 -2.48 -30.94 12.66
N PRO A 603 -1.81 -31.23 11.52
CA PRO A 603 -2.42 -31.07 10.18
C PRO A 603 -3.69 -31.89 9.93
N ASP A 604 -3.91 -32.98 10.68
CA ASP A 604 -5.07 -33.85 10.56
C ASP A 604 -6.21 -33.51 11.54
N MET A 605 -6.04 -32.48 12.37
CA MET A 605 -7.10 -31.93 13.22
C MET A 605 -7.93 -30.89 12.46
N GLU A 606 -9.25 -30.92 12.67
CA GLU A 606 -10.17 -29.99 12.03
C GLU A 606 -10.39 -28.72 12.86
N GLU A 607 -10.36 -28.84 14.18
CA GLU A 607 -10.73 -27.77 15.09
C GLU A 607 -10.19 -28.01 16.50
N VAL A 608 -9.87 -26.89 17.18
CA VAL A 608 -9.48 -26.89 18.59
C VAL A 608 -10.66 -26.45 19.45
N ILE A 609 -10.98 -27.25 20.46
CA ILE A 609 -12.01 -26.98 21.46
C ILE A 609 -11.40 -26.24 22.65
N LEU A 610 -12.10 -25.18 23.07
CA LEU A 610 -11.71 -24.30 24.17
C LEU A 610 -12.30 -24.82 25.48
N MET A 611 -11.44 -25.00 26.48
CA MET A 611 -11.81 -25.56 27.77
C MET A 611 -11.36 -24.63 28.90
N ASP A 612 -12.25 -24.40 29.86
CA ASP A 612 -11.88 -23.78 31.14
C ASP A 612 -11.04 -24.79 31.96
N PRO A 613 -9.76 -24.49 32.27
CA PRO A 613 -8.90 -25.43 32.99
C PRO A 613 -9.33 -25.66 34.44
N ALA A 614 -10.06 -24.72 35.07
CA ALA A 614 -10.48 -24.84 36.46
C ALA A 614 -11.66 -25.80 36.61
N THR A 615 -12.62 -25.73 35.69
CA THR A 615 -13.86 -26.52 35.74
C THR A 615 -13.85 -27.72 34.78
N ARG A 616 -12.86 -27.78 33.87
CA ARG A 616 -12.76 -28.76 32.77
C ARG A 616 -13.99 -28.77 31.85
N GLN A 617 -14.75 -27.67 31.84
CA GLN A 617 -15.89 -27.46 30.97
C GLN A 617 -15.43 -27.02 29.59
N LEU A 618 -15.98 -27.65 28.55
CA LEU A 618 -15.74 -27.29 27.16
C LEU A 618 -16.83 -26.32 26.71
N LEU A 619 -16.44 -25.14 26.23
CA LEU A 619 -17.37 -24.06 25.95
C LEU A 619 -17.72 -23.99 24.46
N GLU A 620 -16.73 -23.71 23.62
CA GLU A 620 -16.86 -23.62 22.17
C GLU A 620 -15.56 -24.06 21.49
N GLY A 621 -15.56 -24.16 20.16
CA GLY A 621 -14.33 -24.29 19.38
C GLY A 621 -13.69 -22.94 19.05
N SER A 622 -12.48 -22.96 18.52
CA SER A 622 -11.76 -21.74 18.17
C SER A 622 -12.49 -20.92 17.09
N GLN A 623 -13.28 -21.57 16.23
CA GLN A 623 -14.16 -20.92 15.24
C GLN A 623 -15.57 -21.51 15.15
N THR A 624 -15.95 -22.39 16.08
CA THR A 624 -17.20 -23.18 16.02
C THR A 624 -17.90 -23.18 17.38
N ASN A 625 -19.20 -23.51 17.41
CA ASN A 625 -19.83 -23.94 18.65
C ASN A 625 -19.66 -25.46 18.82
N PHE A 626 -19.60 -25.94 20.06
CA PHE A 626 -19.34 -27.34 20.39
C PHE A 626 -20.54 -27.98 21.09
N TYR A 627 -20.76 -29.28 20.81
CA TYR A 627 -21.91 -30.03 21.28
C TYR A 627 -21.53 -31.46 21.63
N VAL A 628 -22.21 -32.02 22.62
CA VAL A 628 -22.09 -33.43 23.03
C VAL A 628 -23.46 -34.08 23.01
N ILE A 629 -23.52 -35.33 22.56
CA ILE A 629 -24.70 -36.19 22.69
C ILE A 629 -24.48 -37.09 23.90
N GLN A 630 -25.34 -36.96 24.90
CA GLN A 630 -25.30 -37.74 26.13
C GLN A 630 -26.72 -38.07 26.55
N GLU A 631 -26.98 -39.35 26.83
CA GLU A 631 -28.29 -39.85 27.27
C GLU A 631 -29.46 -39.44 26.34
N GLY A 632 -29.19 -39.40 25.03
CA GLY A 632 -30.18 -38.99 24.03
C GLY A 632 -30.49 -37.49 23.99
N ALA A 633 -29.77 -36.66 24.75
CA ALA A 633 -29.87 -35.20 24.75
C ALA A 633 -28.62 -34.55 24.14
N VAL A 634 -28.79 -33.35 23.58
CA VAL A 634 -27.70 -32.50 23.09
C VAL A 634 -27.31 -31.48 24.16
N HIS A 635 -26.05 -31.51 24.59
CA HIS A 635 -25.48 -30.58 25.56
C HIS A 635 -24.60 -29.55 24.84
N THR A 636 -24.73 -28.27 25.19
CA THR A 636 -23.89 -27.18 24.69
C THR A 636 -23.85 -26.03 25.69
N ALA A 637 -22.77 -25.23 25.68
CA ALA A 637 -22.64 -24.06 26.52
C ALA A 637 -23.66 -22.97 26.12
N GLU A 638 -24.11 -22.18 27.11
CA GLU A 638 -25.00 -21.03 26.91
C GLU A 638 -24.30 -19.68 27.14
N GLU A 639 -23.39 -19.66 28.11
CA GLU A 639 -22.58 -18.50 28.50
C GLU A 639 -21.11 -18.73 28.18
N GLY A 640 -20.32 -17.65 28.15
CA GLY A 640 -18.87 -17.72 27.89
C GLY A 640 -18.50 -18.12 26.45
N ILE A 641 -19.46 -18.03 25.52
CA ILE A 641 -19.27 -18.39 24.11
C ILE A 641 -19.77 -17.31 23.16
N LEU A 642 -19.23 -17.30 21.94
CA LEU A 642 -19.85 -16.59 20.84
C LEU A 642 -21.04 -17.39 20.28
N LYS A 643 -22.26 -16.86 20.41
CA LYS A 643 -23.47 -17.51 19.88
C LYS A 643 -23.48 -17.44 18.34
N GLY A 644 -23.24 -18.58 17.67
CA GLY A 644 -23.22 -18.67 16.22
C GLY A 644 -24.62 -18.73 15.58
N THR A 645 -24.77 -18.24 14.35
CA THR A 645 -26.06 -18.31 13.61
C THR A 645 -26.48 -19.75 13.34
N VAL A 646 -25.54 -20.63 12.94
CA VAL A 646 -25.81 -22.06 12.79
C VAL A 646 -26.11 -22.72 14.13
N ARG A 647 -25.57 -22.22 15.26
CA ARG A 647 -25.95 -22.72 16.59
C ARG A 647 -27.43 -22.48 16.86
N SER A 648 -27.92 -21.27 16.63
CA SER A 648 -29.35 -20.97 16.79
C SER A 648 -30.21 -21.93 15.97
N LEU A 649 -29.80 -22.20 14.72
CA LEU A 649 -30.50 -23.16 13.86
C LEU A 649 -30.44 -24.60 14.40
N VAL A 650 -29.29 -25.05 14.93
CA VAL A 650 -29.18 -26.38 15.56
C VAL A 650 -30.15 -26.52 16.73
N LEU A 651 -30.25 -25.50 17.58
CA LEU A 651 -31.14 -25.52 18.74
C LEU A 651 -32.61 -25.58 18.33
N GLU A 652 -33.00 -24.74 17.38
CA GLU A 652 -34.35 -24.70 16.83
C GLU A 652 -34.72 -26.04 16.16
N VAL A 653 -33.82 -26.58 15.33
CA VAL A 653 -34.02 -27.90 14.71
C VAL A 653 -34.19 -28.99 15.77
N CYS A 654 -33.38 -29.00 16.83
CA CYS A 654 -33.52 -29.99 17.91
C CYS A 654 -34.91 -29.91 18.56
N GLU A 655 -35.43 -28.71 18.78
CA GLU A 655 -36.79 -28.49 19.28
C GLU A 655 -37.84 -29.04 18.29
N GLU A 656 -37.72 -28.70 17.00
CA GLU A 656 -38.64 -29.14 15.94
C GLU A 656 -38.71 -30.67 15.82
N ILE A 657 -37.58 -31.37 15.92
CA ILE A 657 -37.53 -32.84 15.78
C ILE A 657 -37.57 -33.59 17.13
N GLY A 658 -37.81 -32.87 18.24
CA GLY A 658 -38.02 -33.47 19.56
C GLY A 658 -36.78 -34.04 20.24
N ILE A 659 -35.58 -33.54 19.90
CA ILE A 659 -34.32 -33.90 20.58
C ILE A 659 -34.12 -32.95 21.77
N PRO A 660 -34.06 -33.47 23.01
CA PRO A 660 -33.85 -32.63 24.19
C PRO A 660 -32.52 -31.88 24.14
N VAL A 661 -32.55 -30.57 24.41
CA VAL A 661 -31.35 -29.73 24.55
C VAL A 661 -31.10 -29.41 26.02
N ARG A 662 -29.83 -29.43 26.41
CA ARG A 662 -29.33 -28.99 27.72
C ARG A 662 -28.33 -27.85 27.52
N LEU A 663 -28.73 -26.66 27.93
CA LEU A 663 -27.94 -25.43 27.85
C LEU A 663 -26.95 -25.34 29.02
N SER A 664 -26.08 -26.35 29.11
CA SER A 664 -25.02 -26.48 30.11
C SER A 664 -23.76 -26.99 29.40
N PRO A 665 -22.58 -26.41 29.67
CA PRO A 665 -21.35 -26.85 29.03
C PRO A 665 -21.01 -28.30 29.43
N PRO A 666 -20.64 -29.17 28.46
CA PRO A 666 -20.16 -30.51 28.79
C PRO A 666 -18.80 -30.44 29.49
N THR A 667 -18.51 -31.39 30.38
CA THR A 667 -17.21 -31.51 31.08
C THR A 667 -16.43 -32.74 30.61
N LEU A 668 -15.10 -32.63 30.50
CA LEU A 668 -14.23 -33.77 30.22
C LEU A 668 -14.31 -34.85 31.31
N ASP A 669 -14.80 -34.53 32.51
CA ASP A 669 -15.00 -35.52 33.57
C ASP A 669 -16.08 -36.55 33.22
N ASP A 670 -17.00 -36.19 32.32
CA ASP A 670 -18.10 -37.05 31.87
C ASP A 670 -17.84 -37.67 30.49
N ILE A 671 -16.62 -37.59 29.94
CA ILE A 671 -16.32 -37.98 28.56
C ILE A 671 -16.66 -39.45 28.23
N GLU A 672 -16.63 -40.33 29.23
CA GLU A 672 -17.01 -41.74 29.05
C GLU A 672 -18.51 -41.94 28.80
N LYS A 673 -19.35 -40.99 29.23
CA LYS A 673 -20.81 -41.00 29.01
C LYS A 673 -21.20 -40.48 27.63
N TRP A 674 -20.27 -39.85 26.91
CA TRP A 674 -20.56 -39.21 25.63
C TRP A 674 -20.76 -40.27 24.55
N GLN A 675 -21.93 -40.22 23.91
CA GLN A 675 -22.30 -41.08 22.79
C GLN A 675 -21.77 -40.53 21.46
N GLY A 676 -21.48 -39.23 21.41
CA GLY A 676 -20.88 -38.53 20.27
C GLY A 676 -20.65 -37.06 20.59
N CYS A 677 -19.87 -36.37 19.77
CA CYS A 677 -19.76 -34.91 19.81
C CYS A 677 -19.66 -34.35 18.40
N PHE A 678 -19.98 -33.07 18.25
CA PHE A 678 -20.00 -32.39 16.96
C PHE A 678 -19.76 -30.89 17.13
N ILE A 679 -19.44 -30.24 16.01
CA ILE A 679 -19.20 -28.79 15.93
C ILE A 679 -20.15 -28.14 14.93
N SER A 680 -20.42 -26.85 15.12
CA SER A 680 -21.19 -26.06 14.16
C SER A 680 -20.55 -24.72 13.79
N SER A 681 -20.65 -24.33 12.52
CA SER A 681 -20.20 -23.03 12.02
C SER A 681 -20.81 -22.67 10.67
N THR A 682 -20.79 -21.38 10.30
CA THR A 682 -21.27 -20.89 9.00
C THR A 682 -20.68 -21.64 7.81
N SER A 683 -19.38 -21.95 7.82
CA SER A 683 -18.71 -22.59 6.67
C SER A 683 -18.94 -24.10 6.59
N ARG A 684 -19.20 -24.76 7.72
CA ARG A 684 -19.24 -26.24 7.81
C ARG A 684 -20.62 -26.80 8.13
N LEU A 685 -21.58 -25.94 8.45
CA LEU A 685 -22.85 -26.30 9.08
C LEU A 685 -22.63 -27.16 10.32
N VAL A 686 -22.92 -28.46 10.27
CA VAL A 686 -22.77 -29.44 11.35
C VAL A 686 -21.78 -30.51 10.90
N LEU A 687 -20.74 -30.76 11.69
CA LEU A 687 -19.78 -31.84 11.47
C LEU A 687 -19.58 -32.67 12.74
N GLY A 688 -19.77 -33.99 12.61
CA GLY A 688 -19.50 -34.95 13.67
C GLY A 688 -18.01 -35.13 13.93
N ALA A 689 -17.65 -35.41 15.17
CA ALA A 689 -16.28 -35.74 15.54
C ALA A 689 -16.07 -37.26 15.58
N LYS A 690 -15.10 -37.76 14.82
CA LYS A 690 -14.60 -39.13 14.88
C LYS A 690 -13.78 -39.37 16.13
N SER A 691 -13.03 -38.37 16.56
CA SER A 691 -12.25 -38.43 17.78
C SER A 691 -12.06 -37.07 18.43
N LEU A 692 -11.87 -37.07 19.74
CA LEU A 692 -11.45 -35.93 20.54
C LEU A 692 -10.16 -36.29 21.27
N GLU A 693 -9.11 -35.53 21.01
CA GLU A 693 -7.83 -35.62 21.70
C GLU A 693 -7.78 -34.60 22.84
N TYR A 694 -7.30 -35.01 24.01
CA TYR A 694 -7.19 -34.14 25.18
C TYR A 694 -6.06 -34.60 26.10
N GLU A 695 -5.56 -33.68 26.92
CA GLU A 695 -4.52 -33.98 27.90
C GLU A 695 -5.10 -34.61 29.17
N HIS A 696 -4.51 -35.72 29.63
CA HIS A 696 -4.84 -36.30 30.93
C HIS A 696 -4.49 -35.31 32.06
N PRO A 697 -5.40 -35.03 33.01
CA PRO A 697 -5.21 -33.99 34.03
C PRO A 697 -3.94 -34.19 34.87
N GLU A 698 -3.70 -35.43 35.33
CA GLU A 698 -2.55 -35.76 36.18
C GLU A 698 -1.27 -36.13 35.39
N THR A 699 -1.38 -37.04 34.42
CA THR A 699 -0.20 -37.62 33.75
C THR A 699 0.33 -36.78 32.60
N LYS A 700 -0.40 -35.76 32.16
CA LYS A 700 -0.04 -34.90 31.01
C LYS A 700 0.14 -35.65 29.69
N LYS A 701 -0.35 -36.90 29.61
CA LYS A 701 -0.35 -37.68 28.37
C LYS A 701 -1.58 -37.36 27.53
N THR A 702 -1.41 -37.29 26.22
CA THR A 702 -2.53 -37.19 25.28
C THR A 702 -3.37 -38.46 25.30
N ILE A 703 -4.68 -38.30 25.41
CA ILE A 703 -5.70 -39.36 25.32
C ILE A 703 -6.57 -39.07 24.09
N THR A 704 -6.89 -40.10 23.33
CA THR A 704 -7.83 -40.02 22.20
C THR A 704 -9.11 -40.76 22.56
N ARG A 705 -10.25 -40.06 22.63
CA ARG A 705 -11.58 -40.68 22.67
C ARG A 705 -12.13 -40.79 21.25
N SER A 706 -12.53 -41.98 20.83
CA SER A 706 -13.19 -42.18 19.53
C SER A 706 -14.70 -42.27 19.66
N PHE A 707 -15.41 -41.82 18.63
CA PHE A 707 -16.87 -41.87 18.54
C PHE A 707 -17.30 -42.57 17.26
N SER A 708 -18.40 -43.30 17.34
CA SER A 708 -19.07 -43.88 16.17
C SER A 708 -20.18 -42.94 15.67
N PRO A 709 -20.62 -43.07 14.41
CA PRO A 709 -21.79 -42.36 13.90
C PRO A 709 -23.00 -42.54 14.83
N HIS A 710 -23.80 -41.50 14.99
CA HIS A 710 -24.92 -41.48 15.94
C HIS A 710 -26.19 -40.92 15.27
N SER A 711 -27.32 -41.60 15.44
CA SER A 711 -28.58 -41.27 14.74
C SER A 711 -29.09 -39.85 15.02
N ILE A 712 -28.94 -39.35 16.25
CA ILE A 712 -29.24 -37.95 16.62
C ILE A 712 -28.43 -36.97 15.77
N LEU A 713 -27.14 -37.21 15.58
CA LEU A 713 -26.28 -36.35 14.77
C LEU A 713 -26.72 -36.36 13.30
N ASP A 714 -27.07 -37.53 12.76
CA ASP A 714 -27.54 -37.66 11.38
C ASP A 714 -28.85 -36.88 11.16
N GLN A 715 -29.79 -37.00 12.10
CA GLN A 715 -31.05 -36.25 12.06
C GLN A 715 -30.83 -34.74 12.11
N ILE A 716 -30.01 -34.25 13.03
CA ILE A 716 -29.66 -32.82 13.14
C ILE A 716 -28.96 -32.33 11.87
N THR A 717 -28.00 -33.08 11.34
CA THR A 717 -27.25 -32.71 10.14
C THR A 717 -28.17 -32.58 8.93
N ALA A 718 -29.08 -33.54 8.74
CA ALA A 718 -30.05 -33.51 7.65
C ALA A 718 -31.03 -32.34 7.78
N ALA A 719 -31.61 -32.14 8.98
CA ALA A 719 -32.57 -31.08 9.22
C ALA A 719 -31.94 -29.69 9.09
N VAL A 720 -30.73 -29.46 9.63
CA VAL A 720 -30.00 -28.19 9.46
C VAL A 720 -29.73 -27.89 7.99
N ARG A 721 -29.30 -28.88 7.20
CA ARG A 721 -29.05 -28.68 5.75
C ARG A 721 -30.30 -28.26 5.00
N ASN A 722 -31.45 -28.83 5.34
CA ASN A 722 -32.74 -28.48 4.73
C ASN A 722 -33.21 -27.08 5.16
N SER A 723 -33.13 -26.77 6.46
CA SER A 723 -33.65 -25.52 7.01
C SER A 723 -32.83 -24.28 6.61
N VAL A 724 -31.55 -24.44 6.27
CA VAL A 724 -30.72 -23.32 5.75
C VAL A 724 -31.34 -22.68 4.50
N ILE A 725 -31.93 -23.47 3.61
CA ILE A 725 -32.53 -22.96 2.37
C ILE A 725 -33.74 -22.07 2.67
N GLY A 726 -34.64 -22.53 3.54
CA GLY A 726 -35.86 -21.79 3.91
C GLY A 726 -35.62 -20.50 4.70
N LYS A 727 -34.44 -20.35 5.31
CA LYS A 727 -34.08 -19.20 6.18
C LYS A 727 -33.10 -18.23 5.53
N SER A 728 -33.00 -18.28 4.20
CA SER A 728 -32.10 -17.42 3.45
C SER A 728 -32.82 -16.22 2.86
N THR A 729 -32.19 -15.05 2.94
CA THR A 729 -32.71 -13.78 2.42
C THR A 729 -31.99 -13.41 1.14
N GLU A 730 -32.72 -12.98 0.11
CA GLU A 730 -32.13 -12.48 -1.13
C GLU A 730 -31.39 -11.16 -0.89
N VAL A 731 -30.09 -11.12 -1.20
CA VAL A 731 -29.22 -9.95 -0.99
C VAL A 731 -28.56 -9.52 -2.29
N PHE A 732 -28.13 -10.47 -3.12
CA PHE A 732 -27.50 -10.20 -4.41
C PHE A 732 -28.51 -10.38 -5.53
N LYS A 733 -28.76 -9.33 -6.31
CA LYS A 733 -29.66 -9.36 -7.46
C LYS A 733 -28.99 -9.91 -8.70
#